data_AF-A0A2M8UQG4-F1
#
_entry.id   AF-A0A2M8UQG4-F1
#
_cell.length_a   1.000
_cell.length_b   1.000
_cell.length_c   1.000
_cell.angle_alpha   90.00
_cell.angle_beta   90.00
_cell.angle_gamma   90.00
#
_symmetry.space_group_name_H-M   'P 1'
#
loop_
_entity.id
_entity.type
_entity.pdbx_description
1 polymer ?
#
loop_
_entity_poly.entity_id
_entity_poly.type
_entity_poly.pdbx_seq_one_letter_code
_entity_poly.pdbx_strand_id
1 'polypeptide(L)'
;MKNPEKTDYSSIYNNYWGLPDRIGESSADMDTVAELLIANCGLGKTLDIGAGEGGLVEALVRRRCNAHGVDVSKVVVERCNARLPGRFTHGNVLSLPFADNEFDTIVSTDCLEHLSPEDVPAALAEMHRICKKNVLLQIATTQDRDGHWHLTVEGRKWWEQRCLEAGFIKHSRYYRVNGYEELNQDGWQITIFLQKVPSPVISTYPLSFLEAERGLHMDMLRDVGERSDAHVIRYDWACNYIKPGDRVLDAACGLGYGAHVIRNLTGASQVIGVDGSEHSIEYANKLYGTSENKAAYLCGMLPEFLARFPDASFDVVVSFETLEHVEAPQALLEEFNRILAPGGRVIVSVPNDWSDETGEDPNPYHLHVYDWSKLKQQLNKHFILENAFAQTASQCKSREKGNQWEARARNLHEVEFTEESPADCEWWLMTAMKSPLAETSENYEERVFANISTTDHPSIQYAKYFQNPWLMHAMVNSEYRLRSRQALETLATEVIEKYPQGSNDHAAGLCVLSYSILVNHSSHRKQLQIGLLNEAKRALGGDPIALRWHVSLDFVKAKLMESVGDQTGALRTYLECARTDVRPFGIHLSTKTTEAAYRAGLIAFALGDRQAAQSAWTLGVNLGTSLLDAKLADVLINPERPNRFNHGDGVREYAVAWDNVARCANGLNLLGSGKEMNFSALDNCFQTEYQGISKDLLHTRSFLAESNKELLFTRNTLRERTETLEAVAEELKSRTDELVATRETLRERTERLELACVELKSRTDDLVVAREELRERTLRLEACIAAQNKQP
;
A
#
# COMPACT_ATOMS: atom_id res chain seq x y z
N MET A 1 49.26 11.13 7.97
CA MET A 1 47.79 11.06 7.81
C MET A 1 47.23 12.36 8.33
N LYS A 2 46.72 13.24 7.45
CA LYS A 2 46.03 14.46 7.86
C LYS A 2 44.68 14.04 8.45
N ASN A 3 44.37 14.52 9.66
CA ASN A 3 43.00 14.49 10.18
C ASN A 3 42.11 15.19 9.14
N PRO A 4 41.00 14.61 8.68
CA PRO A 4 40.03 15.38 7.89
C PRO A 4 39.54 16.53 8.77
N GLU A 5 39.63 17.76 8.27
CA GLU A 5 39.04 18.93 8.93
C GLU A 5 37.54 18.68 9.07
N LYS A 6 37.00 18.72 10.29
CA LYS A 6 35.55 18.59 10.51
C LYS A 6 34.82 19.74 9.81
N THR A 7 33.78 19.42 9.05
CA THR A 7 32.93 20.40 8.37
C THR A 7 32.25 21.32 9.38
N ASP A 8 32.44 22.64 9.25
CA ASP A 8 31.78 23.64 10.09
C ASP A 8 30.40 24.02 9.53
N TYR A 9 29.43 23.13 9.76
CA TYR A 9 28.05 23.35 9.32
C TYR A 9 27.44 24.64 9.87
N SER A 10 27.79 25.08 11.08
CA SER A 10 27.22 26.29 11.66
C SER A 10 27.64 27.53 10.89
N SER A 11 28.93 27.68 10.58
CA SER A 11 29.41 28.80 9.77
C SER A 11 28.79 28.77 8.36
N ILE A 12 28.73 27.59 7.74
CA ILE A 12 28.18 27.42 6.40
C ILE A 12 26.71 27.86 6.34
N TYR A 13 25.86 27.35 7.25
CA TYR A 13 24.42 27.62 7.22
C TYR A 13 24.02 28.97 7.83
N ASN A 14 24.81 29.55 8.75
CA ASN A 14 24.61 30.94 9.15
C ASN A 14 24.82 31.89 7.95
N ASN A 15 25.82 31.62 7.11
CA ASN A 15 26.05 32.40 5.90
C ASN A 15 24.91 32.21 4.89
N TYR A 16 24.50 30.96 4.63
CA TYR A 16 23.40 30.64 3.72
C TYR A 16 22.10 31.36 4.13
N TRP A 17 21.64 31.18 5.37
CA TRP A 17 20.39 31.77 5.86
C TRP A 17 20.45 33.28 6.12
N GLY A 18 21.64 33.87 6.08
CA GLY A 18 21.88 35.30 6.15
C GLY A 18 21.70 36.03 4.80
N LEU A 19 21.64 35.30 3.68
CA LEU A 19 21.43 35.88 2.36
C LEU A 19 19.97 36.30 2.15
N PRO A 20 19.69 37.51 1.59
CA PRO A 20 18.32 38.01 1.44
C PRO A 20 17.41 37.16 0.54
N ASP A 21 17.98 36.48 -0.45
CA ASP A 21 17.27 35.63 -1.41
C ASP A 21 16.90 34.25 -0.85
N ARG A 22 17.43 33.90 0.33
CA ARG A 22 17.14 32.65 1.05
C ARG A 22 16.03 32.79 2.09
N ILE A 23 15.53 34.02 2.32
CA ILE A 23 14.46 34.27 3.28
C ILE A 23 13.13 33.74 2.71
N GLY A 24 12.51 32.80 3.42
CA GLY A 24 11.24 32.20 3.01
C GLY A 24 11.35 31.08 1.98
N GLU A 25 12.56 30.57 1.71
CA GLU A 25 12.77 29.38 0.89
C GLU A 25 12.15 28.14 1.58
N SER A 26 11.53 27.27 0.77
CA SER A 26 10.95 26.00 1.20
C SER A 26 11.22 24.96 0.12
N SER A 27 11.67 23.78 0.51
CA SER A 27 12.07 22.69 -0.38
C SER A 27 10.94 21.71 -0.70
N ALA A 28 9.88 21.71 0.11
CA ALA A 28 8.73 20.81 -0.05
C ALA A 28 7.39 21.49 0.25
N ASP A 29 6.30 20.81 -0.11
CA ASP A 29 4.96 21.15 0.35
C ASP A 29 4.77 20.70 1.81
N MET A 30 5.03 21.64 2.72
CA MET A 30 4.99 21.41 4.16
C MET A 30 3.60 21.03 4.69
N ASP A 31 2.53 21.41 4.00
CA ASP A 31 1.18 21.01 4.39
C ASP A 31 0.94 19.53 4.08
N THR A 32 1.40 19.05 2.92
CA THR A 32 1.37 17.62 2.56
C THR A 32 2.21 16.78 3.53
N VAL A 33 3.42 17.22 3.90
CA VAL A 33 4.27 16.51 4.87
C VAL A 33 3.63 16.47 6.26
N ALA A 34 3.03 17.58 6.70
CA ALA A 34 2.33 17.64 7.98
C ALA A 34 1.13 16.68 8.02
N GLU A 35 0.37 16.57 6.93
CA GLU A 35 -0.75 15.63 6.80
C GLU A 35 -0.28 14.18 6.83
N LEU A 36 0.81 13.88 6.11
CA LEU A 36 1.43 12.55 6.14
C LEU A 36 1.86 12.17 7.57
N LEU A 37 2.53 13.07 8.28
CA LEU A 37 2.97 12.84 9.66
C LEU A 37 1.79 12.62 10.60
N ILE A 38 0.76 13.45 10.54
CA ILE A 38 -0.40 13.34 11.44
C ILE A 38 -1.19 12.07 11.16
N ALA A 39 -1.41 11.74 9.90
CA ALA A 39 -2.13 10.54 9.49
C ALA A 39 -1.41 9.25 9.94
N ASN A 40 -0.08 9.25 9.97
CA ASN A 40 0.71 8.05 10.24
C ASN A 40 1.26 7.95 11.67
N CYS A 41 1.55 9.07 12.32
CA CYS A 41 2.21 9.16 13.63
C CYS A 41 1.33 9.77 14.73
N GLY A 42 0.23 10.46 14.38
CA GLY A 42 -0.65 11.15 15.32
C GLY A 42 -0.15 12.53 15.77
N LEU A 43 -0.79 13.09 16.81
CA LEU A 43 -0.55 14.45 17.32
C LEU A 43 0.52 14.53 18.45
N GLY A 44 1.46 13.58 18.48
CA GLY A 44 2.50 13.49 19.52
C GLY A 44 3.47 14.68 19.54
N LYS A 45 4.41 14.68 20.49
CA LYS A 45 5.50 15.66 20.52
C LYS A 45 6.47 15.38 19.37
N THR A 46 6.57 16.32 18.43
CA THR A 46 7.31 16.14 17.17
C THR A 46 8.49 17.11 17.10
N LEU A 47 9.65 16.63 16.63
CA LEU A 47 10.81 17.46 16.33
C LEU A 47 11.09 17.44 14.82
N ASP A 48 11.22 18.62 14.25
CA ASP A 48 11.75 18.84 12.90
C ASP A 48 13.25 19.19 12.97
N ILE A 49 14.10 18.34 12.38
CA ILE A 49 15.55 18.49 12.35
C ILE A 49 15.97 19.08 11.01
N GLY A 50 16.69 20.20 11.07
CA GLY A 50 16.95 21.03 9.89
C GLY A 50 15.74 21.90 9.55
N ALA A 51 15.11 22.48 10.57
CA ALA A 51 13.80 23.10 10.42
C ALA A 51 13.79 24.32 9.48
N GLY A 52 14.96 24.90 9.16
CA GLY A 52 15.08 26.05 8.26
C GLY A 52 14.11 27.18 8.65
N GLU A 53 13.31 27.65 7.69
CA GLU A 53 12.29 28.68 7.89
C GLU A 53 11.06 28.22 8.70
N GLY A 54 11.06 27.01 9.26
CA GLY A 54 10.07 26.53 10.22
C GLY A 54 8.67 26.27 9.63
N GLY A 55 8.54 26.17 8.32
CA GLY A 55 7.26 25.97 7.63
C GLY A 55 6.53 24.70 8.06
N LEU A 56 7.27 23.59 8.22
CA LEU A 56 6.70 22.32 8.70
C LEU A 56 6.20 22.43 10.14
N VAL A 57 6.99 23.04 11.03
CA VAL A 57 6.58 23.29 12.43
C VAL A 57 5.32 24.15 12.47
N GLU A 58 5.21 25.18 11.64
CA GLU A 58 4.01 26.00 11.53
C GLU A 58 2.80 25.19 11.04
N ALA A 59 2.96 24.39 9.98
CA ALA A 59 1.92 23.52 9.45
C ALA A 59 1.41 22.50 10.47
N LEU A 60 2.32 21.92 11.27
CA LEU A 60 2.01 20.98 12.35
C LEU A 60 1.29 21.68 13.52
N VAL A 61 1.74 22.87 13.95
CA VAL A 61 1.10 23.65 15.03
C VAL A 61 -0.30 24.10 14.63
N ARG A 62 -0.50 24.54 13.38
CA ARG A 62 -1.84 24.89 12.85
C ARG A 62 -2.81 23.70 12.98
N ARG A 63 -2.31 22.48 12.85
CA ARG A 63 -3.03 21.20 13.02
C ARG A 63 -3.00 20.64 14.46
N ARG A 64 -2.66 21.46 15.46
CA ARG A 64 -2.67 21.12 16.90
C ARG A 64 -1.63 20.09 17.34
N CYS A 65 -0.60 19.84 16.53
CA CYS A 65 0.54 19.01 16.93
C CYS A 65 1.50 19.81 17.83
N ASN A 66 2.10 19.16 18.84
CA ASN A 66 3.12 19.78 19.69
C ASN A 66 4.49 19.71 19.00
N ALA A 67 4.65 20.50 17.95
CA ALA A 67 5.85 20.51 17.12
C ALA A 67 6.90 21.51 17.59
N HIS A 68 8.17 21.14 17.43
CA HIS A 68 9.36 21.94 17.69
C HIS A 68 10.33 21.78 16.53
N GLY A 69 11.20 22.78 16.32
CA GLY A 69 12.26 22.73 15.31
C GLY A 69 13.65 22.84 15.92
N VAL A 70 14.65 22.24 15.27
CA VAL A 70 16.07 22.46 15.56
C VAL A 70 16.82 22.76 14.27
N ASP A 71 17.71 23.74 14.32
CA ASP A 71 18.58 24.11 13.20
C ASP A 71 19.95 24.54 13.70
N VAL A 72 20.98 24.30 12.89
CA VAL A 72 22.38 24.64 13.18
C VAL A 72 22.68 26.13 12.94
N SER A 73 21.81 26.82 12.21
CA SER A 73 21.88 28.27 11.97
C SER A 73 21.16 29.03 13.07
N LYS A 74 21.93 29.81 13.83
CA LYS A 74 21.37 30.70 14.85
C LYS A 74 20.49 31.79 14.23
N VAL A 75 20.84 32.25 13.04
CA VAL A 75 20.11 33.31 12.30
C VAL A 75 18.68 32.86 12.00
N VAL A 76 18.50 31.65 11.46
CA VAL A 76 17.15 31.16 11.12
C VAL A 76 16.35 30.81 12.37
N VAL A 77 16.99 30.27 13.40
CA VAL A 77 16.32 29.97 14.69
C VAL A 77 15.76 31.23 15.36
N GLU A 78 16.52 32.33 15.38
CA GLU A 78 16.04 33.61 15.92
C GLU A 78 14.85 34.15 15.11
N ARG A 79 14.92 34.07 13.78
CA ARG A 79 13.84 34.49 12.87
C ARG A 79 12.57 33.64 13.03
N CYS A 80 12.71 32.32 13.17
CA CYS A 80 11.61 31.41 13.42
C CYS A 80 10.97 31.65 14.79
N ASN A 81 11.76 31.86 15.84
CA ASN A 81 11.24 32.22 17.17
C ASN A 81 10.60 33.62 17.23
N ALA A 82 10.96 34.55 16.33
CA ALA A 82 10.26 35.83 16.23
C ALA A 82 8.82 35.66 15.70
N ARG A 83 8.57 34.64 14.86
CA ARG A 83 7.23 34.29 14.34
C ARG A 83 6.46 33.35 15.26
N LEU A 84 7.14 32.33 15.79
CA LEU A 84 6.59 31.26 16.64
C LEU A 84 7.45 31.10 17.90
N PRO A 85 7.25 31.96 18.92
CA PRO A 85 8.12 32.02 20.09
C PRO A 85 8.21 30.70 20.88
N GLY A 86 9.44 30.29 21.22
CA GLY A 86 9.72 29.15 22.09
C GLY A 86 9.61 27.78 21.41
N ARG A 87 9.52 27.75 20.08
CA ARG A 87 9.35 26.51 19.30
C ARG A 87 10.63 26.04 18.62
N PHE A 88 11.63 26.89 18.48
CA PHE A 88 12.87 26.56 17.75
C PHE A 88 14.09 26.60 18.68
N THR A 89 14.96 25.60 18.56
CA THR A 89 16.20 25.47 19.34
C THR A 89 17.40 25.52 18.41
N HIS A 90 18.45 26.24 18.79
CA HIS A 90 19.72 26.20 18.08
C HIS A 90 20.51 24.96 18.51
N GLY A 91 20.87 24.11 17.56
CA GLY A 91 21.54 22.84 17.85
C GLY A 91 22.15 22.19 16.61
N ASN A 92 23.17 21.38 16.82
CA ASN A 92 23.82 20.63 15.74
C ASN A 92 23.26 19.20 15.74
N VAL A 93 22.88 18.67 14.57
CA VAL A 93 22.35 17.30 14.44
C VAL A 93 23.33 16.22 14.90
N LEU A 94 24.63 16.50 14.89
CA LEU A 94 25.68 15.61 15.39
C LEU A 94 25.78 15.60 16.93
N SER A 95 25.07 16.49 17.62
CA SER A 95 25.02 16.59 19.09
C SER A 95 23.79 17.40 19.51
N LEU A 96 22.63 16.74 19.54
CA LEU A 96 21.35 17.38 19.75
C LEU A 96 21.12 17.76 21.23
N PRO A 97 20.68 18.99 21.56
CA PRO A 97 20.53 19.47 22.93
C PRO A 97 19.22 19.00 23.59
N PHE A 98 18.85 17.75 23.37
CA PHE A 98 17.60 17.15 23.84
C PHE A 98 17.87 15.89 24.68
N ALA A 99 16.94 15.58 25.57
CA ALA A 99 17.03 14.39 26.39
C ALA A 99 16.77 13.12 25.57
N ASP A 100 17.27 11.98 26.08
CA ASP A 100 16.97 10.67 25.50
C ASP A 100 15.46 10.44 25.49
N ASN A 101 14.94 9.89 24.38
CA ASN A 101 13.53 9.60 24.22
C ASN A 101 12.63 10.82 24.52
N GLU A 102 13.02 12.02 24.11
CA GLU A 102 12.24 13.24 24.36
C GLU A 102 11.04 13.38 23.41
N PHE A 103 11.20 12.99 22.13
CA PHE A 103 10.21 13.21 21.07
C PHE A 103 9.52 11.92 20.64
N ASP A 104 8.21 11.95 20.47
CA ASP A 104 7.43 10.80 19.99
C ASP A 104 7.72 10.51 18.52
N THR A 105 7.86 11.59 17.73
CA THR A 105 8.15 11.55 16.29
C THR A 105 9.29 12.51 15.96
N ILE A 106 10.22 12.07 15.13
CA ILE A 106 11.21 12.93 14.50
C ILE A 106 10.92 13.00 13.01
N VAL A 107 11.01 14.19 12.44
CA VAL A 107 11.00 14.42 11.00
C VAL A 107 12.27 15.17 10.61
N SER A 108 12.78 14.89 9.42
CA SER A 108 13.82 15.68 8.79
C SER A 108 13.55 15.70 7.29
N THR A 109 13.43 16.89 6.71
CA THR A 109 13.18 17.09 5.29
C THR A 109 14.28 17.95 4.70
N ASP A 110 14.93 17.46 3.64
CA ASP A 110 15.98 18.19 2.91
C ASP A 110 17.08 18.74 3.81
N CYS A 111 17.62 17.87 4.67
CA CYS A 111 18.62 18.21 5.69
C CYS A 111 19.77 17.20 5.75
N LEU A 112 19.51 15.89 5.66
CA LEU A 112 20.55 14.88 5.93
C LEU A 112 21.53 14.72 4.75
N GLU A 113 21.08 14.95 3.53
CA GLU A 113 21.90 15.00 2.30
C GLU A 113 22.97 16.11 2.33
N HIS A 114 22.79 17.09 3.21
CA HIS A 114 23.75 18.17 3.42
C HIS A 114 24.91 17.80 4.35
N LEU A 115 24.85 16.65 5.00
CA LEU A 115 25.96 16.11 5.80
C LEU A 115 26.92 15.37 4.88
N SER A 116 28.21 15.41 5.21
CA SER A 116 29.17 14.53 4.55
C SER A 116 28.89 13.06 4.91
N PRO A 117 29.21 12.10 4.02
CA PRO A 117 28.88 10.70 4.22
C PRO A 117 29.40 10.12 5.56
N GLU A 118 30.54 10.60 6.05
CA GLU A 118 31.14 10.22 7.34
C GLU A 118 30.39 10.74 8.58
N ASP A 119 29.64 11.84 8.45
CA ASP A 119 28.89 12.45 9.56
C ASP A 119 27.46 11.88 9.69
N VAL A 120 26.91 11.30 8.61
CA VAL A 120 25.55 10.71 8.59
C VAL A 120 25.32 9.69 9.72
N PRO A 121 26.24 8.73 10.00
CA PRO A 121 26.04 7.77 11.09
C PRO A 121 25.90 8.44 12.47
N ALA A 122 26.67 9.51 12.73
CA ALA A 122 26.60 10.22 14.00
C ALA A 122 25.28 11.00 14.16
N ALA A 123 24.79 11.61 13.08
CA ALA A 123 23.47 12.25 13.05
C ALA A 123 22.34 11.24 13.34
N LEU A 124 22.35 10.10 12.66
CA LEU A 124 21.34 9.06 12.85
C LEU A 124 21.38 8.46 14.27
N ALA A 125 22.55 8.34 14.88
CA ALA A 125 22.70 7.90 16.27
C ALA A 125 22.09 8.90 17.26
N GLU A 126 22.26 10.21 17.05
CA GLU A 126 21.60 11.24 17.86
C GLU A 126 20.09 11.22 17.67
N MET A 127 19.61 11.05 16.42
CA MET A 127 18.18 10.87 16.14
C MET A 127 17.61 9.64 16.85
N HIS A 128 18.34 8.52 16.85
CA HIS A 128 17.96 7.32 17.60
C HIS A 128 17.86 7.62 19.09
N ARG A 129 18.86 8.28 19.67
CA ARG A 129 18.92 8.63 21.09
C ARG A 129 17.69 9.42 21.53
N ILE A 130 17.34 10.48 20.81
CA ILE A 130 16.27 11.41 21.21
C ILE A 130 14.86 10.96 20.78
N CYS A 131 14.74 10.05 19.80
CA CYS A 131 13.45 9.51 19.36
C CYS A 131 12.89 8.50 20.38
N LYS A 132 11.57 8.49 20.58
CA LYS A 132 10.86 7.42 21.30
C LYS A 132 10.36 6.32 20.36
N LYS A 133 9.78 6.71 19.21
CA LYS A 133 9.00 5.79 18.36
C LYS A 133 9.29 5.96 16.88
N ASN A 134 8.90 7.09 16.29
CA ASN A 134 8.78 7.23 14.84
C ASN A 134 9.83 8.19 14.27
N VAL A 135 10.36 7.87 13.09
CA VAL A 135 11.25 8.78 12.34
C VAL A 135 10.81 8.80 10.88
N LEU A 136 10.56 9.98 10.31
CA LEU A 136 10.27 10.16 8.88
C LEU A 136 11.35 11.03 8.24
N LEU A 137 11.99 10.52 7.21
CA LEU A 137 13.04 11.23 6.47
C LEU A 137 12.55 11.50 5.05
N GLN A 138 12.67 12.74 4.60
CA GLN A 138 12.63 13.07 3.17
C GLN A 138 14.00 13.58 2.75
N ILE A 139 14.59 12.90 1.77
CA ILE A 139 15.99 13.08 1.41
C ILE A 139 16.10 13.20 -0.10
N ALA A 140 16.79 14.23 -0.57
CA ALA A 140 17.15 14.37 -1.97
C ALA A 140 18.19 13.30 -2.38
N THR A 141 17.95 12.66 -3.52
CA THR A 141 18.84 11.64 -4.13
C THR A 141 19.61 12.19 -5.33
N THR A 142 19.35 13.43 -5.70
CA THR A 142 20.03 14.14 -6.78
C THR A 142 20.74 15.37 -6.25
N GLN A 143 21.72 15.88 -7.00
CA GLN A 143 22.42 17.12 -6.64
C GLN A 143 21.44 18.30 -6.56
N ASP A 144 21.70 19.22 -5.63
CA ASP A 144 20.99 20.49 -5.51
C ASP A 144 21.20 21.40 -6.75
N ARG A 145 20.37 22.44 -6.87
CA ARG A 145 20.42 23.42 -7.97
C ARG A 145 21.81 24.04 -8.17
N ASP A 146 22.51 24.32 -7.08
CA ASP A 146 23.79 25.03 -7.12
C ASP A 146 24.97 24.05 -7.18
N GLY A 147 24.73 22.74 -7.13
CA GLY A 147 25.70 21.69 -7.44
C GLY A 147 26.64 21.28 -6.31
N HIS A 148 26.51 21.84 -5.10
CA HIS A 148 27.51 21.69 -4.04
C HIS A 148 26.97 21.70 -2.60
N TRP A 149 25.66 21.88 -2.40
CA TRP A 149 25.05 21.87 -1.06
C TRP A 149 24.72 20.45 -0.60
N HIS A 150 24.32 19.56 -1.50
CA HIS A 150 24.17 18.13 -1.16
C HIS A 150 25.55 17.48 -1.15
N LEU A 151 26.06 17.17 0.04
CA LEU A 151 27.35 16.52 0.25
C LEU A 151 27.24 14.99 0.16
N THR A 152 26.05 14.45 0.41
CA THR A 152 25.72 13.03 0.26
C THR A 152 24.60 12.87 -0.77
N VAL A 153 24.95 12.40 -1.98
CA VAL A 153 24.01 12.14 -3.08
C VAL A 153 23.97 10.63 -3.32
N GLU A 154 23.11 9.94 -2.57
CA GLU A 154 23.00 8.48 -2.54
C GLU A 154 21.54 8.04 -2.69
N GLY A 155 21.33 6.83 -3.24
CA GLY A 155 19.99 6.25 -3.43
C GLY A 155 19.38 5.68 -2.15
N ARG A 156 18.11 5.27 -2.23
CA ARG A 156 17.32 4.72 -1.11
C ARG A 156 18.01 3.57 -0.40
N LYS A 157 18.58 2.63 -1.14
CA LYS A 157 19.25 1.46 -0.56
C LYS A 157 20.37 1.85 0.40
N TRP A 158 21.14 2.89 0.07
CA TRP A 158 22.21 3.38 0.93
C TRP A 158 21.65 4.02 2.20
N TRP A 159 20.66 4.90 2.06
CA TRP A 159 20.04 5.58 3.18
C TRP A 159 19.29 4.64 4.12
N GLU A 160 18.52 3.68 3.59
CA GLU A 160 17.88 2.63 4.37
C GLU A 160 18.93 1.86 5.17
N GLN A 161 20.01 1.42 4.54
CA GLN A 161 21.09 0.68 5.20
C GLN A 161 21.69 1.47 6.37
N ARG A 162 22.00 2.77 6.18
CA ARG A 162 22.53 3.63 7.26
C ARG A 162 21.55 3.75 8.42
N CYS A 163 20.25 3.86 8.13
CA CYS A 163 19.22 3.93 9.16
C CYS A 163 19.12 2.63 9.96
N LEU A 164 19.18 1.47 9.29
CA LEU A 164 19.12 0.17 9.95
C LEU A 164 20.36 -0.07 10.84
N GLU A 165 21.54 0.34 10.39
CA GLU A 165 22.78 0.32 11.18
C GLU A 165 22.71 1.21 12.42
N ALA A 166 22.02 2.35 12.33
CA ALA A 166 21.78 3.25 13.47
C ALA A 166 20.75 2.72 14.48
N GLY A 167 20.15 1.55 14.24
CA GLY A 167 19.21 0.92 15.17
C GLY A 167 17.74 1.22 14.89
N PHE A 168 17.39 1.51 13.64
CA PHE A 168 15.99 1.61 13.20
C PHE A 168 15.53 0.33 12.48
N ILE A 169 14.22 0.20 12.34
CA ILE A 169 13.55 -0.72 11.40
C ILE A 169 12.65 0.08 10.46
N LYS A 170 12.32 -0.45 9.29
CA LYS A 170 11.21 0.06 8.46
C LYS A 170 9.93 0.05 9.30
N HIS A 171 9.22 1.18 9.34
CA HIS A 171 7.97 1.28 10.09
C HIS A 171 6.90 0.35 9.50
N SER A 172 5.95 -0.16 10.29
CA SER A 172 4.90 -1.07 9.78
C SER A 172 4.05 -0.46 8.65
N ARG A 173 4.00 0.88 8.57
CA ARG A 173 3.32 1.66 7.52
C ARG A 173 4.25 2.08 6.36
N TYR A 174 5.48 1.58 6.28
CA TYR A 174 6.45 1.99 5.26
C TYR A 174 5.87 1.93 3.84
N TYR A 175 5.18 0.83 3.52
CA TYR A 175 4.59 0.60 2.20
C TYR A 175 3.21 1.24 1.99
N ARG A 176 2.66 1.89 3.02
CA ARG A 176 1.52 2.81 2.89
C ARG A 176 1.97 4.22 2.50
N VAL A 177 3.25 4.52 2.74
CA VAL A 177 3.90 5.78 2.35
C VAL A 177 4.64 5.63 1.02
N ASN A 178 5.27 4.47 0.78
CA ASN A 178 5.97 4.16 -0.46
C ASN A 178 5.27 2.97 -1.15
N GLY A 179 4.56 3.21 -2.25
CA GLY A 179 3.91 2.13 -2.99
C GLY A 179 4.92 1.08 -3.49
N TYR A 180 4.52 -0.19 -3.53
CA TYR A 180 5.44 -1.29 -3.88
C TYR A 180 6.07 -1.14 -5.26
N GLU A 181 5.27 -0.78 -6.27
CA GLU A 181 5.73 -0.49 -7.63
C GLU A 181 6.52 0.83 -7.72
N GLU A 182 6.26 1.79 -6.83
CA GLU A 182 6.97 3.07 -6.81
C GLU A 182 8.43 2.88 -6.39
N LEU A 183 8.74 1.84 -5.61
CA LEU A 183 10.11 1.48 -5.21
C LEU A 183 10.99 0.98 -6.36
N ASN A 184 10.45 0.82 -7.58
CA ASN A 184 11.25 0.46 -8.74
C ASN A 184 12.20 1.57 -9.20
N GLN A 185 11.94 2.82 -8.83
CA GLN A 185 12.77 3.96 -9.20
C GLN A 185 12.82 4.96 -8.04
N ASP A 186 14.02 5.43 -7.70
CA ASP A 186 14.15 6.58 -6.82
C ASP A 186 13.88 7.85 -7.64
N GLY A 187 12.90 8.65 -7.20
CA GLY A 187 12.72 10.02 -7.69
C GLY A 187 13.82 10.94 -7.16
N TRP A 188 13.76 12.23 -7.49
CA TRP A 188 14.71 13.25 -6.99
C TRP A 188 14.73 13.37 -5.45
N GLN A 189 13.64 12.95 -4.80
CA GLN A 189 13.48 12.86 -3.36
C GLN A 189 12.87 11.50 -3.00
N ILE A 190 13.34 10.90 -1.92
CA ILE A 190 12.81 9.66 -1.35
C ILE A 190 12.23 9.91 0.03
N THR A 191 11.24 9.10 0.42
CA THR A 191 10.70 9.11 1.78
C THR A 191 11.03 7.79 2.48
N ILE A 192 11.68 7.86 3.64
CA ILE A 192 12.03 6.69 4.46
C ILE A 192 11.30 6.81 5.80
N PHE A 193 10.42 5.86 6.10
CA PHE A 193 9.64 5.85 7.33
C PHE A 193 10.08 4.73 8.29
N LEU A 194 10.49 5.11 9.49
CA LEU A 194 11.22 4.24 10.39
C LEU A 194 10.60 4.19 11.78
N GLN A 195 10.92 3.10 12.48
CA GLN A 195 10.63 2.92 13.88
C GLN A 195 11.91 2.62 14.65
N LYS A 196 12.03 3.15 15.88
CA LYS A 196 13.15 2.90 16.77
C LYS A 196 13.16 1.46 17.30
N VAL A 197 14.33 0.80 17.24
CA VAL A 197 14.61 -0.43 17.98
C VAL A 197 15.16 -0.08 19.37
N PRO A 198 14.64 -0.69 20.45
CA PRO A 198 15.19 -0.48 21.79
C PRO A 198 16.67 -0.90 21.91
N SER A 199 17.50 -0.07 22.55
CA SER A 199 18.94 -0.32 22.70
C SER A 199 19.31 -1.69 23.31
N PRO A 200 18.56 -2.24 24.30
CA PRO A 200 18.82 -3.60 24.79
C PRO A 200 18.66 -4.68 23.71
N VAL A 201 17.72 -4.50 22.79
CA VAL A 201 17.49 -5.43 21.67
C VAL A 201 18.62 -5.31 20.66
N ILE A 202 19.05 -4.09 20.30
CA ILE A 202 20.20 -3.87 19.40
C ILE A 202 21.46 -4.53 19.96
N SER A 203 21.68 -4.42 21.27
CA SER A 203 22.86 -5.01 21.94
C SER A 203 22.84 -6.54 21.90
N THR A 204 21.66 -7.14 21.94
CA THR A 204 21.49 -8.61 21.92
C THR A 204 21.47 -9.16 20.49
N TYR A 205 20.86 -8.44 19.56
CA TYR A 205 20.67 -8.80 18.15
C TYR A 205 21.10 -7.64 17.24
N PRO A 206 22.42 -7.38 17.15
CA PRO A 206 22.97 -6.38 16.25
C PRO A 206 22.68 -6.76 14.79
N LEU A 207 22.83 -5.82 13.84
CA LEU A 207 22.56 -6.13 12.43
C LEU A 207 23.45 -7.25 11.90
N SER A 208 24.72 -7.28 12.31
CA SER A 208 25.68 -8.36 11.97
C SER A 208 25.21 -9.75 12.42
N PHE A 209 24.39 -9.82 13.47
CA PHE A 209 23.79 -11.06 13.94
C PHE A 209 22.74 -11.56 12.93
N LEU A 210 21.88 -10.68 12.43
CA LEU A 210 20.88 -11.01 11.42
C LEU A 210 21.53 -11.30 10.06
N GLU A 211 22.58 -10.58 9.70
CA GLU A 211 23.31 -10.78 8.45
C GLU A 211 23.96 -12.17 8.35
N ALA A 212 24.44 -12.71 9.48
CA ALA A 212 25.04 -14.05 9.53
C ALA A 212 24.04 -15.16 9.14
N GLU A 213 22.75 -14.94 9.42
CA GLU A 213 21.66 -15.90 9.15
C GLU A 213 20.74 -15.42 8.03
N ARG A 214 21.11 -14.37 7.27
CA ARG A 214 20.22 -13.68 6.31
C ARG A 214 19.53 -14.60 5.29
N GLY A 215 20.15 -15.73 4.95
CA GLY A 215 19.58 -16.73 4.05
C GLY A 215 18.37 -17.45 4.64
N LEU A 216 18.37 -17.71 5.95
CA LEU A 216 17.39 -18.53 6.66
C LEU A 216 16.50 -17.71 7.60
N HIS A 217 17.09 -16.79 8.36
CA HIS A 217 16.42 -15.99 9.38
C HIS A 217 16.77 -14.50 9.20
N MET A 218 15.91 -13.75 8.51
CA MET A 218 16.06 -12.29 8.36
C MET A 218 14.78 -11.57 8.79
N ASP A 219 14.94 -10.52 9.58
CA ASP A 219 13.85 -9.59 9.88
C ASP A 219 13.70 -8.66 8.68
N MET A 220 12.64 -8.81 7.89
CA MET A 220 12.47 -8.07 6.65
C MET A 220 12.17 -6.57 6.87
N LEU A 221 11.86 -6.14 8.10
CA LEU A 221 11.84 -4.71 8.45
C LEU A 221 13.25 -4.18 8.76
N ARG A 222 14.26 -5.06 8.88
CA ARG A 222 15.68 -4.74 9.07
C ARG A 222 16.55 -5.17 7.89
N ASP A 223 15.95 -5.40 6.72
CA ASP A 223 16.67 -5.66 5.49
C ASP A 223 16.32 -4.61 4.43
N VAL A 224 17.21 -4.47 3.44
CA VAL A 224 17.07 -3.53 2.33
C VAL A 224 16.80 -4.25 1.01
N GLY A 225 16.10 -3.57 0.11
CA GLY A 225 15.91 -3.99 -1.27
C GLY A 225 14.76 -4.97 -1.51
N GLU A 226 14.69 -5.46 -2.76
CA GLU A 226 13.53 -6.11 -3.38
C GLU A 226 12.97 -7.27 -2.57
N ARG A 227 13.84 -8.15 -2.04
CA ARG A 227 13.43 -9.27 -1.18
C ARG A 227 12.66 -8.77 0.05
N SER A 228 13.25 -7.83 0.79
CA SER A 228 12.64 -7.29 2.01
C SER A 228 11.28 -6.63 1.72
N ASP A 229 11.21 -5.87 0.62
CA ASP A 229 10.02 -5.16 0.20
C ASP A 229 8.90 -6.14 -0.18
N ALA A 230 9.24 -7.18 -0.94
CA ALA A 230 8.32 -8.19 -1.41
C ALA A 230 7.70 -9.01 -0.27
N HIS A 231 8.47 -9.33 0.79
CA HIS A 231 7.90 -10.04 1.94
C HIS A 231 6.95 -9.16 2.75
N VAL A 232 7.34 -7.91 3.04
CA VAL A 232 6.51 -7.07 3.91
C VAL A 232 5.24 -6.61 3.20
N ILE A 233 5.28 -6.35 1.89
CA ILE A 233 4.07 -5.98 1.15
C ILE A 233 3.02 -7.10 1.15
N ARG A 234 3.40 -8.39 1.26
CA ARG A 234 2.42 -9.48 1.41
C ARG A 234 1.64 -9.37 2.71
N TYR A 235 2.32 -9.05 3.81
CA TYR A 235 1.67 -8.83 5.10
C TYR A 235 0.78 -7.58 5.06
N ASP A 236 1.26 -6.49 4.46
CA ASP A 236 0.44 -5.29 4.25
C ASP A 236 -0.82 -5.57 3.40
N TRP A 237 -0.67 -6.35 2.32
CA TRP A 237 -1.77 -6.80 1.48
C TRP A 237 -2.76 -7.69 2.25
N ALA A 238 -2.27 -8.66 3.03
CA ALA A 238 -3.10 -9.54 3.85
C ALA A 238 -3.94 -8.79 4.89
N CYS A 239 -3.44 -7.65 5.39
CA CYS A 239 -4.20 -6.79 6.31
C CYS A 239 -5.55 -6.34 5.73
N ASN A 240 -5.70 -6.29 4.39
CA ASN A 240 -6.97 -5.95 3.76
C ASN A 240 -8.08 -7.01 3.99
N TYR A 241 -7.75 -8.20 4.50
CA TYR A 241 -8.70 -9.30 4.73
C TYR A 241 -8.97 -9.56 6.21
N ILE A 242 -8.34 -8.80 7.10
CA ILE A 242 -8.41 -8.93 8.56
C ILE A 242 -9.35 -7.86 9.13
N LYS A 243 -10.38 -8.30 9.84
CA LYS A 243 -11.44 -7.46 10.40
C LYS A 243 -11.03 -6.97 11.79
N PRO A 244 -11.60 -5.85 12.27
CA PRO A 244 -11.52 -5.50 13.68
C PRO A 244 -11.98 -6.67 14.56
N GLY A 245 -11.26 -6.95 15.64
CA GLY A 245 -11.59 -8.03 16.58
C GLY A 245 -11.15 -9.43 16.16
N ASP A 246 -10.69 -9.64 14.92
CA ASP A 246 -10.20 -10.94 14.46
C ASP A 246 -9.03 -11.43 15.32
N ARG A 247 -9.01 -12.75 15.56
CA ARG A 247 -7.87 -13.48 16.14
C ARG A 247 -7.04 -14.04 14.99
N VAL A 248 -5.78 -13.63 14.89
CA VAL A 248 -4.93 -13.95 13.74
C VAL A 248 -3.82 -14.91 14.15
N LEU A 249 -3.58 -15.94 13.35
CA LEU A 249 -2.39 -16.79 13.41
C LEU A 249 -1.46 -16.43 12.24
N ASP A 250 -0.20 -16.16 12.55
CA ASP A 250 0.91 -16.10 11.59
C ASP A 250 1.68 -17.42 11.72
N ALA A 251 1.41 -18.37 10.81
CA ALA A 251 1.92 -19.73 10.83
C ALA A 251 3.20 -19.82 9.97
N ALA A 252 4.33 -20.12 10.63
CA ALA A 252 5.71 -19.88 10.18
C ALA A 252 6.09 -18.38 10.19
N CYS A 253 5.93 -17.75 11.36
CA CYS A 253 6.11 -16.30 11.51
C CYS A 253 7.58 -15.83 11.44
N GLY A 254 8.55 -16.74 11.42
CA GLY A 254 9.97 -16.44 11.48
C GLY A 254 10.29 -15.50 12.66
N LEU A 255 11.00 -14.42 12.37
CA LEU A 255 11.41 -13.39 13.35
C LEU A 255 10.27 -12.45 13.79
N GLY A 256 9.02 -12.70 13.35
CA GLY A 256 7.82 -12.08 13.89
C GLY A 256 7.43 -10.71 13.30
N TYR A 257 8.14 -10.24 12.28
CA TYR A 257 7.89 -8.95 11.64
C TYR A 257 6.53 -8.89 10.91
N GLY A 258 6.07 -10.01 10.36
CA GLY A 258 4.76 -10.11 9.70
C GLY A 258 3.60 -9.90 10.66
N ALA A 259 3.56 -10.69 11.74
CA ALA A 259 2.67 -10.47 12.87
C ALA A 259 2.73 -9.04 13.45
N HIS A 260 3.92 -8.43 13.52
CA HIS A 260 4.07 -7.04 13.92
C HIS A 260 3.35 -6.07 12.96
N VAL A 261 3.51 -6.27 11.65
CA VAL A 261 2.81 -5.47 10.62
C VAL A 261 1.30 -5.63 10.76
N ILE A 262 0.80 -6.86 10.80
CA ILE A 262 -0.63 -7.16 10.95
C ILE A 262 -1.22 -6.45 12.17
N ARG A 263 -0.58 -6.58 13.34
CA ARG A 263 -1.06 -5.98 14.59
C ARG A 263 -1.16 -4.45 14.50
N ASN A 264 -0.20 -3.79 13.84
CA ASN A 264 -0.13 -2.33 13.81
C ASN A 264 -1.00 -1.71 12.70
N LEU A 265 -1.33 -2.47 11.66
CA LEU A 265 -2.13 -2.01 10.53
C LEU A 265 -3.62 -2.39 10.61
N THR A 266 -3.98 -3.34 11.47
CA THR A 266 -5.35 -3.85 11.59
C THR A 266 -5.93 -3.59 12.98
N GLY A 267 -7.24 -3.81 13.12
CA GLY A 267 -7.93 -3.82 14.40
C GLY A 267 -7.98 -5.20 15.07
N ALA A 268 -7.11 -6.14 14.70
CA ALA A 268 -7.09 -7.48 15.26
C ALA A 268 -7.02 -7.46 16.80
N SER A 269 -7.78 -8.32 17.45
CA SER A 269 -7.78 -8.42 18.92
C SER A 269 -6.50 -9.07 19.42
N GLN A 270 -5.95 -10.00 18.64
CA GLN A 270 -4.74 -10.75 18.95
C GLN A 270 -4.07 -11.26 17.67
N VAL A 271 -2.73 -11.29 17.68
CA VAL A 271 -1.92 -11.95 16.66
C VAL A 271 -0.97 -12.94 17.34
N ILE A 272 -1.07 -14.22 17.00
CA ILE A 272 -0.16 -15.27 17.48
C ILE A 272 0.76 -15.67 16.34
N GLY A 273 2.08 -15.61 16.56
CA GLY A 273 3.08 -16.16 15.64
C GLY A 273 3.54 -17.53 16.10
N VAL A 274 3.66 -18.49 15.19
CA VAL A 274 4.25 -19.81 15.46
C VAL A 274 5.39 -20.07 14.48
N ASP A 275 6.53 -20.52 14.98
CA ASP A 275 7.68 -20.90 14.15
C ASP A 275 8.46 -22.06 14.80
N GLY A 276 9.12 -22.88 13.98
CA GLY A 276 9.90 -24.03 14.45
C GLY A 276 11.24 -23.65 15.11
N SER A 277 11.74 -22.44 14.87
CA SER A 277 13.03 -21.97 15.37
C SER A 277 12.90 -21.27 16.72
N GLU A 278 13.43 -21.89 17.78
CA GLU A 278 13.51 -21.28 19.12
C GLU A 278 14.23 -19.93 19.07
N HIS A 279 15.30 -19.88 18.27
CA HIS A 279 16.07 -18.67 18.04
C HIS A 279 15.21 -17.53 17.46
N SER A 280 14.40 -17.82 16.44
CA SER A 280 13.51 -16.82 15.82
C SER A 280 12.47 -16.30 16.81
N ILE A 281 11.90 -17.19 17.62
CA ILE A 281 10.87 -16.86 18.60
C ILE A 281 11.42 -16.06 19.78
N GLU A 282 12.65 -16.33 20.23
CA GLU A 282 13.32 -15.49 21.23
C GLU A 282 13.51 -14.05 20.73
N TYR A 283 13.96 -13.88 19.48
CA TYR A 283 14.09 -12.57 18.86
C TYR A 283 12.73 -11.86 18.77
N ALA A 284 11.72 -12.55 18.22
CA ALA A 284 10.39 -12.00 18.02
C ALA A 284 9.76 -11.55 19.35
N ASN A 285 9.91 -12.33 20.42
CA ASN A 285 9.43 -11.96 21.75
C ASN A 285 10.17 -10.75 22.33
N LYS A 286 11.48 -10.60 22.11
CA LYS A 286 12.25 -9.45 22.61
C LYS A 286 11.96 -8.16 21.85
N LEU A 287 11.78 -8.22 20.52
CA LEU A 287 11.56 -7.02 19.70
C LEU A 287 10.07 -6.67 19.57
N TYR A 288 9.23 -7.66 19.27
CA TYR A 288 7.84 -7.45 18.88
C TYR A 288 6.82 -7.89 19.94
N GLY A 289 7.25 -8.59 20.99
CA GLY A 289 6.40 -8.99 22.11
C GLY A 289 5.69 -7.81 22.79
N THR A 290 4.52 -8.06 23.37
CA THR A 290 3.72 -7.03 24.07
C THR A 290 3.24 -7.54 25.42
N SER A 291 3.16 -6.64 26.41
CA SER A 291 2.60 -6.98 27.73
C SER A 291 1.08 -7.12 27.75
N GLU A 292 0.37 -6.70 26.70
CA GLU A 292 -1.10 -6.62 26.66
C GLU A 292 -1.78 -7.86 26.04
N ASN A 293 -1.09 -8.99 25.89
CA ASN A 293 -1.58 -10.21 25.21
C ASN A 293 -2.08 -10.01 23.75
N LYS A 294 -1.81 -8.84 23.14
CA LYS A 294 -2.15 -8.53 21.74
C LYS A 294 -1.24 -9.25 20.74
N ALA A 295 -0.02 -9.62 21.15
CA ALA A 295 0.89 -10.43 20.38
C ALA A 295 1.60 -11.47 21.25
N ALA A 296 1.73 -12.69 20.74
CA ALA A 296 2.50 -13.77 21.35
C ALA A 296 3.23 -14.58 20.27
N TYR A 297 4.45 -15.02 20.56
CA TYR A 297 5.26 -15.82 19.63
C TYR A 297 5.64 -17.14 20.29
N LEU A 298 5.34 -18.25 19.62
CA LEU A 298 5.42 -19.60 20.18
C LEU A 298 6.32 -20.50 19.31
N CYS A 299 7.20 -21.25 19.97
CA CYS A 299 8.07 -22.21 19.29
C CYS A 299 7.36 -23.56 19.10
N GLY A 300 7.30 -24.04 17.86
CA GLY A 300 6.67 -25.31 17.52
C GLY A 300 6.68 -25.64 16.02
N MET A 301 6.81 -26.93 15.70
CA MET A 301 6.77 -27.42 14.31
C MET A 301 5.33 -27.52 13.80
N LEU A 302 5.14 -27.10 12.55
CA LEU A 302 3.86 -27.23 11.84
C LEU A 302 3.87 -28.52 10.98
N PRO A 303 2.75 -29.25 10.90
CA PRO A 303 1.43 -28.92 11.47
C PRO A 303 1.22 -29.34 12.94
N GLU A 304 2.08 -30.17 13.53
CA GLU A 304 1.81 -30.88 14.79
C GLU A 304 1.48 -29.94 15.96
N PHE A 305 2.13 -28.78 16.00
CA PHE A 305 1.91 -27.79 17.07
C PHE A 305 0.48 -27.23 17.07
N LEU A 306 -0.21 -27.23 15.92
CA LEU A 306 -1.57 -26.69 15.80
C LEU A 306 -2.61 -27.51 16.57
N ALA A 307 -2.32 -28.78 16.87
CA ALA A 307 -3.17 -29.63 17.70
C ALA A 307 -3.40 -29.08 19.12
N ARG A 308 -2.58 -28.11 19.57
CA ARG A 308 -2.75 -27.41 20.85
C ARG A 308 -3.85 -26.35 20.82
N PHE A 309 -4.22 -25.89 19.63
CA PHE A 309 -5.28 -24.91 19.46
C PHE A 309 -6.63 -25.61 19.28
N PRO A 310 -7.68 -25.17 19.99
CA PRO A 310 -9.04 -25.67 19.76
C PRO A 310 -9.53 -25.39 18.35
N ASP A 311 -10.56 -26.12 17.94
CA ASP A 311 -11.31 -25.83 16.72
C ASP A 311 -11.87 -24.40 16.78
N ALA A 312 -11.96 -23.73 15.63
CA ALA A 312 -12.50 -22.36 15.53
C ALA A 312 -11.83 -21.32 16.47
N SER A 313 -10.57 -21.52 16.83
CA SER A 313 -9.78 -20.64 17.69
C SER A 313 -9.24 -19.39 16.98
N PHE A 314 -9.17 -19.38 15.66
CA PHE A 314 -8.70 -18.24 14.86
C PHE A 314 -9.72 -17.80 13.82
N ASP A 315 -9.70 -16.52 13.48
CA ASP A 315 -10.56 -15.93 12.42
C ASP A 315 -9.79 -15.80 11.10
N VAL A 316 -8.46 -15.61 11.19
CA VAL A 316 -7.55 -15.56 10.03
C VAL A 316 -6.28 -16.35 10.33
N VAL A 317 -5.83 -17.14 9.35
CA VAL A 317 -4.51 -17.76 9.31
C VAL A 317 -3.74 -17.17 8.14
N VAL A 318 -2.57 -16.61 8.40
CA VAL A 318 -1.58 -16.16 7.41
C VAL A 318 -0.42 -17.13 7.44
N SER A 319 0.05 -17.59 6.27
CA SER A 319 1.22 -18.48 6.17
C SER A 319 1.92 -18.25 4.83
N PHE A 320 3.05 -17.56 4.87
CA PHE A 320 3.77 -17.15 3.66
C PHE A 320 5.07 -17.94 3.51
N GLU A 321 5.29 -18.47 2.31
CA GLU A 321 6.49 -19.24 1.96
C GLU A 321 6.73 -20.38 2.96
N THR A 322 5.79 -21.31 3.00
CA THR A 322 5.72 -22.37 4.02
C THR A 322 5.28 -23.70 3.44
N LEU A 323 4.29 -23.71 2.54
CA LEU A 323 3.72 -24.93 1.99
C LEU A 323 4.76 -25.77 1.21
N GLU A 324 5.73 -25.11 0.60
CA GLU A 324 6.88 -25.69 -0.09
C GLU A 324 7.87 -26.38 0.85
N HIS A 325 7.89 -26.01 2.13
CA HIS A 325 8.84 -26.49 3.13
C HIS A 325 8.30 -27.63 4.01
N VAL A 326 6.98 -27.77 4.12
CA VAL A 326 6.37 -28.79 4.98
C VAL A 326 6.24 -30.14 4.29
N GLU A 327 6.48 -31.23 5.00
CA GLU A 327 6.41 -32.59 4.43
C GLU A 327 5.00 -32.94 3.93
N ALA A 328 3.98 -32.54 4.70
CA ALA A 328 2.57 -32.84 4.43
C ALA A 328 1.71 -31.55 4.34
N PRO A 329 1.79 -30.77 3.25
CA PRO A 329 1.06 -29.50 3.12
C PRO A 329 -0.46 -29.67 3.20
N GLN A 330 -0.99 -30.81 2.75
CA GLN A 330 -2.41 -31.13 2.86
C GLN A 330 -2.86 -31.27 4.32
N ALA A 331 -2.06 -31.89 5.18
CA ALA A 331 -2.37 -32.03 6.61
C ALA A 331 -2.31 -30.67 7.32
N LEU A 332 -1.39 -29.79 6.91
CA LEU A 332 -1.36 -28.41 7.40
C LEU A 332 -2.62 -27.62 7.02
N LEU A 333 -3.08 -27.74 5.77
CA LEU A 333 -4.32 -27.09 5.32
C LEU A 333 -5.57 -27.66 6.03
N GLU A 334 -5.56 -28.94 6.40
CA GLU A 334 -6.60 -29.57 7.23
C GLU A 334 -6.63 -28.97 8.64
N GLU A 335 -5.46 -28.80 9.27
CA GLU A 335 -5.34 -28.15 10.57
C GLU A 335 -5.73 -26.67 10.51
N PHE A 336 -5.34 -25.94 9.46
CA PHE A 336 -5.81 -24.57 9.23
C PHE A 336 -7.34 -24.53 9.11
N ASN A 337 -7.96 -25.46 8.38
CA ASN A 337 -9.41 -25.53 8.30
C ASN A 337 -10.04 -25.80 9.68
N ARG A 338 -9.49 -26.72 10.47
CA ARG A 338 -9.98 -27.06 11.80
C ARG A 338 -9.96 -25.85 12.74
N ILE A 339 -8.82 -25.18 12.86
CA ILE A 339 -8.64 -24.05 13.79
C ILE A 339 -9.34 -22.76 13.33
N LEU A 340 -9.64 -22.62 12.04
CA LEU A 340 -10.39 -21.48 11.55
C LEU A 340 -11.87 -21.53 11.98
N ALA A 341 -12.38 -20.38 12.42
CA ALA A 341 -13.79 -20.16 12.64
C ALA A 341 -14.55 -20.24 11.31
N PRO A 342 -15.85 -20.59 11.31
CA PRO A 342 -16.67 -20.59 10.10
C PRO A 342 -16.69 -19.20 9.44
N GLY A 343 -16.41 -19.14 8.13
CA GLY A 343 -16.23 -17.86 7.42
C GLY A 343 -14.88 -17.16 7.68
N GLY A 344 -13.98 -17.80 8.44
CA GLY A 344 -12.59 -17.38 8.63
C GLY A 344 -11.75 -17.62 7.38
N ARG A 345 -10.59 -16.96 7.29
CA ARG A 345 -9.76 -16.94 6.08
C ARG A 345 -8.40 -17.58 6.28
N VAL A 346 -7.94 -18.30 5.27
CA VAL A 346 -6.54 -18.66 5.09
C VAL A 346 -5.94 -17.79 3.99
N ILE A 347 -4.75 -17.24 4.23
CA ILE A 347 -4.02 -16.39 3.30
C ILE A 347 -2.62 -16.98 3.16
N VAL A 348 -2.26 -17.41 1.95
CA VAL A 348 -1.01 -18.11 1.70
C VAL A 348 -0.22 -17.50 0.54
N SER A 349 1.09 -17.73 0.55
CA SER A 349 1.95 -17.50 -0.61
C SER A 349 2.88 -18.68 -0.84
N VAL A 350 3.17 -18.96 -2.11
CA VAL A 350 4.14 -19.99 -2.52
C VAL A 350 4.97 -19.48 -3.68
N PRO A 351 6.21 -19.98 -3.85
CA PRO A 351 6.98 -19.71 -5.04
C PRO A 351 6.34 -20.33 -6.28
N ASN A 352 6.34 -19.63 -7.42
CA ASN A 352 5.91 -20.17 -8.70
C ASN A 352 7.10 -20.76 -9.45
N ASP A 353 7.16 -22.08 -9.51
CA ASP A 353 8.15 -22.84 -10.26
C ASP A 353 9.59 -22.37 -10.00
N TRP A 354 10.08 -22.53 -8.76
CA TRP A 354 11.44 -22.08 -8.37
C TRP A 354 12.59 -22.94 -8.93
N SER A 355 12.29 -23.87 -9.83
CA SER A 355 13.31 -24.75 -10.42
C SER A 355 14.35 -24.01 -11.26
N ASP A 356 15.57 -24.52 -11.31
CA ASP A 356 16.67 -24.04 -12.15
C ASP A 356 16.54 -24.53 -13.61
N GLU A 357 17.56 -24.31 -14.46
CA GLU A 357 17.50 -24.73 -15.86
C GLU A 357 17.51 -26.26 -16.05
N THR A 358 17.80 -27.01 -14.99
CA THR A 358 17.74 -28.49 -14.97
C THR A 358 16.35 -29.00 -14.56
N GLY A 359 15.48 -28.11 -14.08
CA GLY A 359 14.14 -28.43 -13.57
C GLY A 359 14.15 -28.90 -12.11
N GLU A 360 15.28 -28.79 -11.41
CA GLU A 360 15.40 -29.07 -9.98
C GLU A 360 15.30 -27.77 -9.16
N ASP A 361 14.69 -27.82 -7.98
CA ASP A 361 14.67 -26.67 -7.08
C ASP A 361 16.05 -26.51 -6.42
N PRO A 362 16.76 -25.39 -6.62
CA PRO A 362 18.09 -25.21 -6.04
C PRO A 362 18.06 -25.04 -4.52
N ASN A 363 16.88 -24.81 -3.92
CA ASN A 363 16.74 -24.74 -2.47
C ASN A 363 16.55 -26.16 -1.89
N PRO A 364 17.52 -26.70 -1.13
CA PRO A 364 17.42 -28.05 -0.56
C PRO A 364 16.31 -28.18 0.49
N TYR A 365 15.74 -27.06 0.95
CA TYR A 365 14.63 -27.03 1.90
C TYR A 365 13.26 -26.97 1.22
N HIS A 366 13.17 -26.85 -0.11
CA HIS A 366 11.91 -26.97 -0.84
C HIS A 366 11.61 -28.46 -1.09
N LEU A 367 10.64 -28.98 -0.34
CA LEU A 367 10.14 -30.34 -0.51
C LEU A 367 9.13 -30.44 -1.67
N HIS A 368 8.58 -29.30 -2.08
CA HIS A 368 7.54 -29.22 -3.10
C HIS A 368 7.74 -28.03 -4.02
N VAL A 369 7.79 -28.27 -5.33
CA VAL A 369 7.63 -27.21 -6.33
C VAL A 369 6.14 -26.88 -6.46
N TYR A 370 5.81 -25.59 -6.46
CA TYR A 370 4.45 -25.08 -6.59
C TYR A 370 4.24 -24.39 -7.94
N ASP A 371 3.00 -24.50 -8.43
CA ASP A 371 2.48 -23.73 -9.55
C ASP A 371 1.03 -23.29 -9.22
N TRP A 372 0.45 -22.52 -10.13
CA TRP A 372 -0.93 -22.04 -10.04
C TRP A 372 -1.95 -23.17 -9.80
N SER A 373 -1.86 -24.25 -10.58
CA SER A 373 -2.84 -25.34 -10.57
C SER A 373 -2.79 -26.12 -9.27
N LYS A 374 -1.59 -26.46 -8.81
CA LYS A 374 -1.36 -27.19 -7.56
C LYS A 374 -1.87 -26.41 -6.36
N LEU A 375 -1.54 -25.12 -6.25
CA LEU A 375 -2.01 -24.28 -5.14
C LEU A 375 -3.54 -24.17 -5.16
N LYS A 376 -4.13 -23.84 -6.31
CA LYS A 376 -5.59 -23.75 -6.51
C LYS A 376 -6.28 -25.04 -6.07
N GLN A 377 -5.80 -26.18 -6.54
CA GLN A 377 -6.39 -27.49 -6.25
C GLN A 377 -6.31 -27.84 -4.75
N GLN A 378 -5.18 -27.58 -4.09
CA GLN A 378 -5.01 -27.88 -2.67
C GLN A 378 -5.94 -27.03 -1.79
N LEU A 379 -6.03 -25.72 -2.05
CA LEU A 379 -6.91 -24.83 -1.31
C LEU A 379 -8.39 -25.17 -1.52
N ASN A 380 -8.79 -25.45 -2.77
CA ASN A 380 -10.19 -25.71 -3.12
C ASN A 380 -10.76 -27.01 -2.52
N LYS A 381 -9.92 -27.90 -1.96
CA LYS A 381 -10.41 -29.10 -1.25
C LYS A 381 -11.11 -28.76 0.07
N HIS A 382 -10.69 -27.69 0.73
CA HIS A 382 -11.12 -27.34 2.09
C HIS A 382 -11.76 -25.96 2.20
N PHE A 383 -11.50 -25.08 1.24
CA PHE A 383 -11.84 -23.67 1.31
C PHE A 383 -12.54 -23.19 0.04
N ILE A 384 -13.35 -22.15 0.19
CA ILE A 384 -13.95 -21.39 -0.89
C ILE A 384 -12.91 -20.36 -1.37
N LEU A 385 -12.45 -20.48 -2.60
CA LEU A 385 -11.47 -19.54 -3.18
C LEU A 385 -12.06 -18.12 -3.26
N GLU A 386 -11.32 -17.14 -2.74
CA GLU A 386 -11.77 -15.75 -2.65
C GLU A 386 -11.02 -14.84 -3.62
N ASN A 387 -9.70 -14.69 -3.49
CA ASN A 387 -8.89 -13.85 -4.38
C ASN A 387 -7.51 -14.46 -4.61
N ALA A 388 -6.87 -14.08 -5.72
CA ALA A 388 -5.50 -14.46 -6.05
C ALA A 388 -4.71 -13.27 -6.62
N PHE A 389 -3.41 -13.24 -6.35
CA PHE A 389 -2.49 -12.19 -6.79
C PHE A 389 -1.21 -12.81 -7.34
N ALA A 390 -0.69 -12.20 -8.41
CA ALA A 390 0.64 -12.43 -8.96
C ALA A 390 1.58 -11.38 -8.37
N GLN A 391 2.70 -11.83 -7.79
CA GLN A 391 3.74 -10.94 -7.30
C GLN A 391 5.06 -11.17 -8.03
N THR A 392 5.72 -10.07 -8.37
CA THR A 392 7.11 -9.99 -8.79
C THR A 392 7.87 -9.11 -7.80
N ALA A 393 9.03 -9.55 -7.36
CA ALA A 393 10.00 -8.80 -6.60
C ALA A 393 11.15 -8.32 -7.48
N SER A 394 11.76 -9.24 -8.25
CA SER A 394 12.97 -8.91 -9.03
C SER A 394 13.07 -9.61 -10.38
N GLN A 395 12.39 -10.73 -10.55
CA GLN A 395 12.42 -11.58 -11.73
C GLN A 395 11.12 -12.40 -11.85
N CYS A 396 10.97 -13.16 -12.94
CA CYS A 396 10.00 -14.24 -13.05
C CYS A 396 10.42 -15.19 -14.17
N LYS A 397 9.87 -16.41 -14.19
CA LYS A 397 10.00 -17.29 -15.36
C LYS A 397 9.08 -16.83 -16.48
N SER A 398 9.63 -16.59 -17.67
CA SER A 398 8.86 -16.20 -18.84
C SER A 398 8.36 -17.42 -19.61
N ARG A 399 7.04 -17.59 -19.72
CA ARG A 399 6.45 -18.67 -20.53
C ARG A 399 6.75 -18.50 -22.01
N GLU A 400 6.75 -17.26 -22.51
CA GLU A 400 7.06 -16.94 -23.90
C GLU A 400 8.49 -17.34 -24.30
N LYS A 401 9.43 -17.34 -23.34
CA LYS A 401 10.84 -17.74 -23.55
C LYS A 401 11.17 -19.12 -22.99
N GLY A 402 10.18 -20.01 -22.87
CA GLY A 402 10.42 -21.39 -22.45
C GLY A 402 10.82 -21.55 -20.99
N ASN A 403 10.18 -20.80 -20.08
CA ASN A 403 10.37 -20.83 -18.62
C ASN A 403 11.76 -20.43 -18.13
N GLN A 404 12.44 -19.52 -18.84
CA GLN A 404 13.70 -18.93 -18.39
C GLN A 404 13.47 -17.78 -17.42
N TRP A 405 14.36 -17.64 -16.43
CA TRP A 405 14.38 -16.51 -15.50
C TRP A 405 14.68 -15.20 -16.21
N GLU A 406 13.83 -14.21 -16.01
CA GLU A 406 14.03 -12.86 -16.53
C GLU A 406 13.84 -11.82 -15.43
N ALA A 407 14.74 -10.85 -15.38
CA ALA A 407 14.58 -9.69 -14.51
C ALA A 407 13.28 -8.94 -14.85
N ARG A 408 12.54 -8.58 -13.79
CA ARG A 408 11.27 -7.87 -13.85
C ARG A 408 11.14 -6.95 -12.64
N ALA A 409 10.62 -5.76 -12.90
CA ALA A 409 10.34 -4.78 -11.86
C ALA A 409 9.32 -5.32 -10.83
N ARG A 410 9.41 -4.85 -9.59
CA ARG A 410 8.45 -5.13 -8.53
C ARG A 410 7.03 -4.85 -9.01
N ASN A 411 6.13 -5.80 -8.81
CA ASN A 411 4.72 -5.64 -9.12
C ASN A 411 3.86 -6.60 -8.30
N LEU A 412 2.68 -6.14 -7.89
CA LEU A 412 1.67 -6.95 -7.23
C LEU A 412 0.30 -6.61 -7.84
N HIS A 413 -0.31 -7.58 -8.52
CA HIS A 413 -1.62 -7.36 -9.14
C HIS A 413 -2.56 -8.54 -8.95
N GLU A 414 -3.85 -8.21 -8.87
CA GLU A 414 -4.92 -9.21 -8.76
C GLU A 414 -5.05 -9.99 -10.07
N VAL A 415 -5.29 -11.29 -9.97
CA VAL A 415 -5.56 -12.18 -11.09
C VAL A 415 -6.86 -12.95 -10.87
N GLU A 416 -7.53 -13.31 -11.96
CA GLU A 416 -8.76 -14.11 -11.90
C GLU A 416 -8.47 -15.61 -11.74
N PHE A 417 -9.38 -16.34 -11.10
CA PHE A 417 -9.26 -17.78 -10.99
C PHE A 417 -9.55 -18.46 -12.33
N THR A 418 -8.49 -18.85 -13.06
CA THR A 418 -8.55 -19.57 -14.33
C THR A 418 -8.08 -21.03 -14.22
N GLU A 419 -8.35 -21.86 -15.23
CA GLU A 419 -7.81 -23.22 -15.30
C GLU A 419 -6.30 -23.23 -15.58
N GLU A 420 -5.87 -22.40 -16.52
CA GLU A 420 -4.44 -22.20 -16.81
C GLU A 420 -3.85 -21.09 -15.94
N SER A 421 -2.53 -21.04 -15.84
CA SER A 421 -1.84 -19.96 -15.12
C SER A 421 -2.16 -18.60 -15.76
N PRO A 422 -2.64 -17.60 -15.00
CA PRO A 422 -3.10 -16.34 -15.58
C PRO A 422 -1.97 -15.36 -15.92
N ALA A 423 -0.79 -15.50 -15.29
CA ALA A 423 0.32 -14.55 -15.43
C ALA A 423 1.69 -15.21 -15.20
N ASP A 424 2.74 -14.56 -15.70
CA ASP A 424 4.11 -14.86 -15.30
C ASP A 424 4.40 -14.05 -14.03
N CYS A 425 4.85 -14.73 -12.98
CA CYS A 425 5.18 -14.08 -11.72
C CYS A 425 6.25 -14.87 -10.98
N GLU A 426 6.85 -14.21 -9.99
CA GLU A 426 7.59 -14.91 -8.96
C GLU A 426 6.58 -15.64 -8.09
N TRP A 427 5.79 -14.96 -7.25
CA TRP A 427 4.97 -15.63 -6.22
C TRP A 427 3.48 -15.62 -6.53
N TRP A 428 2.82 -16.73 -6.17
CA TRP A 428 1.37 -16.78 -6.07
C TRP A 428 0.93 -16.48 -4.65
N LEU A 429 0.00 -15.54 -4.52
CA LEU A 429 -0.68 -15.22 -3.26
C LEU A 429 -2.15 -15.57 -3.42
N MET A 430 -2.73 -16.30 -2.47
CA MET A 430 -4.15 -16.69 -2.50
C MET A 430 -4.82 -16.49 -1.15
N THR A 431 -6.04 -15.98 -1.18
CA THR A 431 -6.95 -15.94 -0.03
C THR A 431 -8.11 -16.90 -0.29
N ALA A 432 -8.44 -17.71 0.71
CA ALA A 432 -9.58 -18.61 0.68
C ALA A 432 -10.31 -18.64 2.03
N MET A 433 -11.62 -18.90 2.00
CA MET A 433 -12.50 -18.83 3.16
C MET A 433 -12.96 -20.24 3.58
N LYS A 434 -12.92 -20.54 4.88
CA LYS A 434 -13.60 -21.73 5.42
C LYS A 434 -15.12 -21.56 5.24
N SER A 435 -15.78 -22.55 4.65
CA SER A 435 -17.23 -22.46 4.43
C SER A 435 -17.98 -22.13 5.73
N PRO A 436 -18.84 -21.09 5.75
CA PRO A 436 -19.62 -20.77 6.93
C PRO A 436 -20.79 -21.75 7.14
N LEU A 437 -21.09 -22.63 6.19
CA LEU A 437 -22.30 -23.46 6.20
C LEU A 437 -22.26 -24.65 7.17
N ALA A 438 -21.09 -25.02 7.70
CA ALA A 438 -20.93 -26.25 8.47
C ALA A 438 -21.45 -26.18 9.93
N GLU A 439 -21.68 -24.98 10.48
CA GLU A 439 -21.84 -24.79 11.95
C GLU A 439 -23.12 -24.07 12.38
N THR A 440 -23.47 -24.24 13.66
CA THR A 440 -24.62 -23.63 14.34
C THR A 440 -24.21 -22.42 15.21
N SER A 441 -25.17 -21.75 15.84
CA SER A 441 -24.98 -20.51 16.61
C SER A 441 -24.28 -20.68 17.97
N GLU A 442 -24.11 -21.90 18.49
CA GLU A 442 -23.70 -22.15 19.88
C GLU A 442 -22.34 -21.56 20.26
N ASN A 443 -21.42 -21.38 19.30
CA ASN A 443 -20.06 -20.87 19.52
C ASN A 443 -19.79 -19.51 18.85
N TYR A 444 -20.84 -18.79 18.42
CA TYR A 444 -20.68 -17.50 17.77
C TYR A 444 -20.47 -16.37 18.78
N GLU A 445 -19.46 -15.55 18.53
CA GLU A 445 -19.20 -14.31 19.26
C GLU A 445 -19.01 -13.16 18.28
N GLU A 446 -19.76 -12.08 18.45
CA GLU A 446 -19.63 -10.87 17.64
C GLU A 446 -18.45 -10.01 18.11
N ARG A 447 -17.31 -10.11 17.41
CA ARG A 447 -16.07 -9.39 17.75
C ARG A 447 -15.82 -8.13 16.92
N VAL A 448 -16.43 -8.00 15.75
CA VAL A 448 -16.23 -6.85 14.85
C VAL A 448 -16.82 -5.58 15.45
N PHE A 449 -18.03 -5.69 16.01
CA PHE A 449 -18.72 -4.59 16.70
C PHE A 449 -18.66 -4.73 18.23
N ALA A 450 -17.52 -5.20 18.75
CA ALA A 450 -17.32 -5.48 20.18
C ALA A 450 -17.57 -4.27 21.09
N ASN A 451 -17.36 -3.04 20.60
CA ASN A 451 -17.60 -1.81 21.36
C ASN A 451 -19.07 -1.57 21.75
N ILE A 452 -20.00 -2.22 21.04
CA ILE A 452 -21.44 -2.20 21.36
C ILE A 452 -22.01 -3.57 21.70
N SER A 453 -21.18 -4.62 21.78
CA SER A 453 -21.59 -6.01 22.10
C SER A 453 -22.42 -6.15 23.38
N THR A 454 -22.22 -5.25 24.35
CA THR A 454 -22.96 -5.23 25.62
C THR A 454 -24.35 -4.61 25.51
N THR A 455 -24.74 -4.13 24.33
CA THR A 455 -26.06 -3.54 24.09
C THR A 455 -27.03 -4.58 23.53
N ASP A 456 -28.32 -4.45 23.86
CA ASP A 456 -29.38 -5.31 23.31
C ASP A 456 -29.81 -4.91 21.88
N HIS A 457 -29.00 -4.09 21.19
CA HIS A 457 -29.37 -3.56 19.89
C HIS A 457 -29.44 -4.69 18.84
N PRO A 458 -30.54 -4.82 18.07
CA PRO A 458 -30.74 -5.97 17.19
C PRO A 458 -29.65 -6.18 16.13
N SER A 459 -29.03 -5.09 15.67
CA SER A 459 -28.04 -5.09 14.58
C SER A 459 -26.72 -5.81 14.84
N ILE A 460 -26.49 -6.30 16.06
CA ILE A 460 -25.31 -7.08 16.46
C ILE A 460 -25.67 -8.40 17.16
N GLN A 461 -26.97 -8.64 17.41
CA GLN A 461 -27.46 -9.81 18.13
C GLN A 461 -27.67 -10.98 17.15
N TYR A 462 -26.67 -11.27 16.32
CA TYR A 462 -26.80 -12.22 15.22
C TYR A 462 -27.10 -13.63 15.70
N ALA A 463 -26.43 -14.09 16.76
CA ALA A 463 -26.68 -15.40 17.36
C ALA A 463 -28.13 -15.59 17.87
N LYS A 464 -28.83 -14.49 18.17
CA LYS A 464 -30.23 -14.51 18.60
C LYS A 464 -31.21 -14.65 17.43
N TYR A 465 -30.90 -14.07 16.28
CA TYR A 465 -31.85 -13.90 15.17
C TYR A 465 -31.52 -14.73 13.92
N PHE A 466 -30.29 -15.22 13.77
CA PHE A 466 -29.89 -16.11 12.67
C PHE A 466 -29.78 -17.55 13.16
N GLN A 467 -30.15 -18.50 12.30
CA GLN A 467 -29.82 -19.90 12.52
C GLN A 467 -28.31 -20.13 12.37
N ASN A 468 -27.69 -19.40 11.44
CA ASN A 468 -26.26 -19.36 11.23
C ASN A 468 -25.73 -17.92 11.22
N PRO A 469 -25.29 -17.40 12.38
CA PRO A 469 -24.79 -16.03 12.50
C PRO A 469 -23.46 -15.79 11.75
N TRP A 470 -22.68 -16.83 11.43
CA TRP A 470 -21.42 -16.71 10.69
C TRP A 470 -21.61 -16.17 9.26
N LEU A 471 -22.81 -16.30 8.70
CA LEU A 471 -23.18 -15.72 7.41
C LEU A 471 -23.08 -14.19 7.38
N MET A 472 -23.19 -13.52 8.52
CA MET A 472 -23.20 -12.06 8.57
C MET A 472 -21.92 -11.46 8.02
N HIS A 473 -20.76 -11.93 8.45
CA HIS A 473 -19.47 -11.43 7.97
C HIS A 473 -18.88 -12.24 6.82
N ALA A 474 -19.47 -13.39 6.47
CA ALA A 474 -19.06 -14.19 5.31
C ALA A 474 -19.81 -13.79 4.02
N MET A 475 -21.06 -13.31 4.12
CA MET A 475 -21.95 -13.10 2.97
C MET A 475 -22.67 -11.74 2.99
N VAL A 476 -23.10 -11.23 4.16
CA VAL A 476 -24.01 -10.08 4.22
C VAL A 476 -23.28 -8.74 4.27
N ASN A 477 -22.34 -8.58 5.21
CA ASN A 477 -21.64 -7.32 5.43
C ASN A 477 -20.73 -7.01 4.23
N SER A 478 -21.04 -5.94 3.48
CA SER A 478 -20.35 -5.62 2.23
C SER A 478 -18.87 -5.33 2.38
N GLU A 479 -18.41 -4.91 3.57
CA GLU A 479 -17.01 -4.61 3.83
C GLU A 479 -16.19 -5.88 4.09
N TYR A 480 -16.80 -6.88 4.75
CA TYR A 480 -16.08 -8.04 5.29
C TYR A 480 -16.40 -9.38 4.61
N ARG A 481 -17.52 -9.45 3.87
CA ARG A 481 -17.96 -10.66 3.17
C ARG A 481 -16.96 -11.14 2.13
N LEU A 482 -17.20 -12.35 1.63
CA LEU A 482 -16.49 -12.96 0.52
C LEU A 482 -16.47 -12.02 -0.69
N ARG A 483 -15.26 -11.74 -1.20
CA ARG A 483 -15.04 -10.77 -2.30
C ARG A 483 -15.24 -11.36 -3.69
N SER A 484 -14.98 -12.66 -3.90
CA SER A 484 -15.29 -13.34 -5.17
C SER A 484 -16.79 -13.27 -5.46
N ARG A 485 -17.16 -12.59 -6.54
CA ARG A 485 -18.57 -12.44 -6.96
C ARG A 485 -19.21 -13.79 -7.24
N GLN A 486 -18.51 -14.65 -7.97
CA GLN A 486 -19.01 -15.97 -8.32
C GLN A 486 -19.21 -16.84 -7.08
N ALA A 487 -18.21 -16.89 -6.19
CA ALA A 487 -18.31 -17.69 -4.98
C ALA A 487 -19.38 -17.13 -4.01
N LEU A 488 -19.56 -15.80 -3.96
CA LEU A 488 -20.62 -15.17 -3.17
C LEU A 488 -22.02 -15.50 -3.73
N GLU A 489 -22.21 -15.54 -5.05
CA GLU A 489 -23.46 -16.00 -5.67
C GLU A 489 -23.76 -17.47 -5.35
N THR A 490 -22.74 -18.33 -5.43
CA THR A 490 -22.85 -19.75 -5.06
C THR A 490 -23.25 -19.90 -3.59
N LEU A 491 -22.51 -19.25 -2.68
CA LEU A 491 -22.81 -19.29 -1.25
C LEU A 491 -24.23 -18.78 -0.95
N ALA A 492 -24.65 -17.68 -1.56
CA ALA A 492 -26.00 -17.14 -1.38
C ALA A 492 -27.07 -18.13 -1.87
N THR A 493 -26.83 -18.83 -2.98
CA THR A 493 -27.74 -19.85 -3.51
C THR A 493 -27.85 -21.04 -2.56
N GLU A 494 -26.72 -21.55 -2.08
CA GLU A 494 -26.69 -22.64 -1.09
C GLU A 494 -27.40 -22.26 0.22
N VAL A 495 -27.26 -21.02 0.68
CA VAL A 495 -28.01 -20.51 1.85
C VAL A 495 -29.52 -20.50 1.57
N ILE A 496 -29.96 -20.03 0.41
CA ILE A 496 -31.39 -20.00 0.04
C ILE A 496 -31.97 -21.42 0.03
N GLU A 497 -31.22 -22.41 -0.47
CA GLU A 497 -31.64 -23.80 -0.52
C GLU A 497 -31.64 -24.48 0.85
N LYS A 498 -30.65 -24.18 1.69
CA LYS A 498 -30.45 -24.81 2.98
C LYS A 498 -31.41 -24.33 4.06
N TYR A 499 -31.72 -23.04 4.10
CA TYR A 499 -32.47 -22.45 5.22
C TYR A 499 -33.95 -22.21 4.87
N PRO A 500 -34.89 -22.37 5.83
CA PRO A 500 -36.31 -22.19 5.59
C PRO A 500 -36.66 -20.80 5.06
N GLN A 501 -37.65 -20.70 4.19
CA GLN A 501 -38.06 -19.45 3.54
C GLN A 501 -38.43 -18.30 4.51
N GLY A 502 -38.91 -18.64 5.71
CA GLY A 502 -39.25 -17.65 6.75
C GLY A 502 -38.09 -17.22 7.64
N SER A 503 -36.87 -17.74 7.43
CA SER A 503 -35.69 -17.42 8.23
C SER A 503 -34.98 -16.15 7.79
N ASN A 504 -34.26 -15.52 8.71
CA ASN A 504 -33.40 -14.37 8.43
C ASN A 504 -32.23 -14.75 7.51
N ASP A 505 -31.71 -15.98 7.62
CA ASP A 505 -30.66 -16.55 6.78
C ASP A 505 -31.07 -16.63 5.31
N HIS A 506 -32.26 -17.19 5.03
CA HIS A 506 -32.81 -17.28 3.67
C HIS A 506 -33.04 -15.89 3.06
N ALA A 507 -33.61 -14.96 3.83
CA ALA A 507 -33.80 -13.58 3.38
C ALA A 507 -32.47 -12.87 3.12
N ALA A 508 -31.44 -13.17 3.91
CA ALA A 508 -30.09 -12.66 3.68
C ALA A 508 -29.50 -13.14 2.36
N GLY A 509 -29.57 -14.46 2.10
CA GLY A 509 -29.13 -15.04 0.83
C GLY A 509 -29.85 -14.43 -0.36
N LEU A 510 -31.20 -14.32 -0.29
CA LEU A 510 -32.00 -13.69 -1.35
C LEU A 510 -31.62 -12.24 -1.59
N CYS A 511 -31.39 -11.47 -0.53
CA CYS A 511 -31.01 -10.06 -0.67
C CYS A 511 -29.66 -9.92 -1.38
N VAL A 512 -28.66 -10.72 -1.00
CA VAL A 512 -27.33 -10.69 -1.60
C VAL A 512 -27.39 -11.11 -3.08
N LEU A 513 -28.06 -12.22 -3.38
CA LEU A 513 -28.25 -12.69 -4.75
C LEU A 513 -28.98 -11.65 -5.62
N SER A 514 -29.99 -10.98 -5.06
CA SER A 514 -30.76 -9.94 -5.76
C SER A 514 -29.89 -8.74 -6.15
N TYR A 515 -28.97 -8.31 -5.29
CA TYR A 515 -28.00 -7.26 -5.65
C TYR A 515 -27.02 -7.71 -6.74
N SER A 516 -26.60 -8.98 -6.75
CA SER A 516 -25.76 -9.47 -7.85
C SER A 516 -26.52 -9.55 -9.17
N ILE A 517 -27.79 -9.97 -9.13
CA ILE A 517 -28.69 -10.00 -10.30
C ILE A 517 -28.99 -8.59 -10.82
N LEU A 518 -29.08 -7.59 -9.95
CA LEU A 518 -29.35 -6.20 -10.34
C LEU A 518 -28.30 -5.68 -11.34
N VAL A 519 -27.03 -6.03 -11.14
CA VAL A 519 -25.89 -5.65 -12.00
C VAL A 519 -25.84 -6.48 -13.30
N ASN A 520 -26.55 -7.61 -13.37
CA ASN A 520 -26.62 -8.45 -14.58
C ASN A 520 -27.57 -7.83 -15.64
N HIS A 521 -27.31 -8.12 -16.92
CA HIS A 521 -28.13 -7.59 -18.03
C HIS A 521 -29.39 -8.41 -18.36
N SER A 522 -29.60 -9.57 -17.74
CA SER A 522 -30.74 -10.46 -18.07
C SER A 522 -32.05 -10.02 -17.42
N SER A 523 -32.96 -9.45 -18.21
CA SER A 523 -34.31 -9.05 -17.75
C SER A 523 -35.16 -10.24 -17.25
N HIS A 524 -35.01 -11.42 -17.87
CA HIS A 524 -35.75 -12.62 -17.44
C HIS A 524 -35.34 -13.07 -16.03
N ARG A 525 -34.02 -13.12 -15.75
CA ARG A 525 -33.50 -13.47 -14.42
C ARG A 525 -33.98 -12.49 -13.35
N LYS A 526 -34.06 -11.20 -13.70
CA LYS A 526 -34.60 -10.15 -12.82
C LYS A 526 -36.09 -10.35 -12.51
N GLN A 527 -36.92 -10.70 -13.50
CA GLN A 527 -38.35 -10.95 -13.30
C GLN A 527 -38.62 -12.16 -12.39
N LEU A 528 -37.89 -13.26 -12.58
CA LEU A 528 -37.97 -14.43 -11.70
C LEU A 528 -37.60 -14.05 -10.26
N GLN A 529 -36.51 -13.29 -10.08
CA GLN A 529 -36.06 -12.84 -8.77
C GLN A 529 -37.09 -11.96 -8.05
N ILE A 530 -37.77 -11.07 -8.78
CA ILE A 530 -38.87 -10.25 -8.22
C ILE A 530 -40.00 -11.11 -7.64
N GLY A 531 -40.34 -12.21 -8.29
CA GLY A 531 -41.35 -13.17 -7.80
C GLY A 531 -40.96 -13.79 -6.46
N LEU A 532 -39.73 -14.32 -6.38
CA LEU A 532 -39.18 -14.95 -5.17
C LEU A 532 -39.15 -14.00 -3.96
N LEU A 533 -38.81 -12.74 -4.19
CA LEU A 533 -38.77 -11.72 -3.13
C LEU A 533 -40.15 -11.49 -2.48
N ASN A 534 -41.24 -11.59 -3.24
CA ASN A 534 -42.60 -11.43 -2.70
C ASN A 534 -43.04 -12.62 -1.84
N GLU A 535 -42.56 -13.82 -2.17
CA GLU A 535 -42.87 -15.03 -1.38
C GLU A 535 -42.07 -15.02 -0.08
N ALA A 536 -40.76 -14.74 -0.14
CA ALA A 536 -39.92 -14.65 1.04
C ALA A 536 -40.38 -13.56 2.02
N LYS A 537 -40.75 -12.38 1.51
CA LYS A 537 -41.32 -11.32 2.36
C LYS A 537 -42.58 -11.76 3.09
N ARG A 538 -43.44 -12.60 2.49
CA ARG A 538 -44.67 -13.10 3.14
C ARG A 538 -44.39 -14.17 4.19
N ALA A 539 -43.29 -14.91 4.04
CA ALA A 539 -42.90 -15.99 4.93
C ALA A 539 -42.07 -15.52 6.14
N LEU A 540 -41.39 -14.37 6.04
CA LEU A 540 -40.52 -13.81 7.07
C LEU A 540 -41.25 -13.60 8.40
N GLY A 541 -40.53 -13.87 9.50
CA GLY A 541 -41.02 -13.66 10.86
C GLY A 541 -41.20 -12.19 11.25
N GLY A 542 -41.56 -11.96 12.52
CA GLY A 542 -41.83 -10.62 13.06
C GLY A 542 -40.75 -10.06 13.99
N ASP A 543 -39.58 -10.69 14.07
CA ASP A 543 -38.48 -10.19 14.92
C ASP A 543 -37.82 -8.92 14.33
N PRO A 544 -37.06 -8.15 15.13
CA PRO A 544 -36.44 -6.93 14.65
C PRO A 544 -35.49 -7.10 13.44
N ILE A 545 -34.79 -8.23 13.31
CA ILE A 545 -33.93 -8.48 12.14
C ILE A 545 -34.78 -8.85 10.92
N ALA A 546 -35.88 -9.56 11.10
CA ALA A 546 -36.84 -9.80 10.02
C ALA A 546 -37.38 -8.48 9.46
N LEU A 547 -37.66 -7.48 10.31
CA LEU A 547 -37.99 -6.11 9.88
C LEU A 547 -36.90 -5.48 8.99
N ARG A 548 -35.62 -5.64 9.35
CA ARG A 548 -34.48 -5.22 8.52
C ARG A 548 -34.46 -5.90 7.16
N TRP A 549 -34.88 -7.17 7.08
CA TRP A 549 -35.02 -7.88 5.81
C TRP A 549 -36.23 -7.42 5.02
N HIS A 550 -37.40 -7.20 5.63
CA HIS A 550 -38.56 -6.62 4.95
C HIS A 550 -38.21 -5.34 4.19
N VAL A 551 -37.59 -4.37 4.87
CA VAL A 551 -37.15 -3.11 4.24
C VAL A 551 -36.17 -3.36 3.09
N SER A 552 -35.19 -4.22 3.31
CA SER A 552 -34.12 -4.46 2.34
C SER A 552 -34.59 -5.23 1.10
N LEU A 553 -35.48 -6.21 1.28
CA LEU A 553 -36.07 -6.99 0.18
C LEU A 553 -36.99 -6.11 -0.66
N ASP A 554 -37.84 -5.26 -0.05
CA ASP A 554 -38.65 -4.32 -0.83
C ASP A 554 -37.78 -3.32 -1.59
N PHE A 555 -36.74 -2.80 -0.95
CA PHE A 555 -35.87 -1.82 -1.57
C PHE A 555 -35.13 -2.38 -2.79
N VAL A 556 -34.53 -3.58 -2.68
CA VAL A 556 -33.86 -4.22 -3.82
C VAL A 556 -34.86 -4.69 -4.89
N LYS A 557 -36.06 -5.13 -4.49
CA LYS A 557 -37.16 -5.45 -5.42
C LYS A 557 -37.56 -4.25 -6.27
N ALA A 558 -37.72 -3.08 -5.65
CA ALA A 558 -38.03 -1.84 -6.37
C ALA A 558 -36.90 -1.45 -7.35
N LYS A 559 -35.63 -1.57 -6.95
CA LYS A 559 -34.48 -1.37 -7.87
C LYS A 559 -34.47 -2.34 -9.04
N LEU A 560 -34.81 -3.61 -8.81
CA LEU A 560 -34.93 -4.60 -9.88
C LEU A 560 -36.04 -4.23 -10.86
N MET A 561 -37.22 -3.82 -10.35
CA MET A 561 -38.36 -3.35 -11.15
C MET A 561 -37.99 -2.12 -12.00
N GLU A 562 -37.32 -1.11 -11.42
CA GLU A 562 -36.79 0.03 -12.19
C GLU A 562 -35.89 -0.44 -13.33
N SER A 563 -34.97 -1.37 -13.04
CA SER A 563 -33.98 -1.83 -14.02
C SER A 563 -34.58 -2.65 -15.19
N VAL A 564 -35.81 -3.13 -15.07
CA VAL A 564 -36.57 -3.79 -16.15
C VAL A 564 -37.65 -2.89 -16.75
N GLY A 565 -37.73 -1.62 -16.34
CA GLY A 565 -38.68 -0.64 -16.84
C GLY A 565 -40.08 -0.67 -16.19
N ASP A 566 -40.29 -1.47 -15.14
CA ASP A 566 -41.55 -1.49 -14.39
C ASP A 566 -41.62 -0.32 -13.38
N GLN A 567 -41.80 0.88 -13.91
CA GLN A 567 -41.85 2.12 -13.13
C GLN A 567 -43.03 2.14 -12.15
N THR A 568 -44.20 1.66 -12.56
CA THR A 568 -45.41 1.64 -11.71
C THR A 568 -45.27 0.65 -10.55
N GLY A 569 -44.74 -0.55 -10.81
CA GLY A 569 -44.44 -1.54 -9.77
C GLY A 569 -43.36 -1.06 -8.81
N ALA A 570 -42.30 -0.43 -9.34
CA ALA A 570 -41.23 0.17 -8.54
C ALA A 570 -41.76 1.28 -7.63
N LEU A 571 -42.54 2.23 -8.16
CA LEU A 571 -43.17 3.32 -7.40
C LEU A 571 -43.97 2.78 -6.21
N ARG A 572 -44.86 1.81 -6.45
CA ARG A 572 -45.67 1.20 -5.39
C ARG A 572 -44.78 0.54 -4.33
N THR A 573 -43.78 -0.23 -4.75
CA THR A 573 -42.88 -0.95 -3.84
C THR A 573 -42.04 0.02 -3.00
N TYR A 574 -41.53 1.11 -3.60
CA TYR A 574 -40.81 2.14 -2.84
C TYR A 574 -41.70 2.81 -1.80
N LEU A 575 -42.96 3.09 -2.13
CA LEU A 575 -43.91 3.65 -1.17
C LEU A 575 -44.22 2.66 -0.03
N GLU A 576 -44.30 1.36 -0.30
CA GLU A 576 -44.42 0.32 0.74
C GLU A 576 -43.18 0.31 1.65
N CYS A 577 -41.98 0.33 1.06
CA CYS A 577 -40.71 0.40 1.79
C CYS A 577 -40.64 1.65 2.68
N ALA A 578 -40.95 2.83 2.12
CA ALA A 578 -40.90 4.11 2.81
C ALA A 578 -41.87 4.23 4.00
N ARG A 579 -43.01 3.53 3.95
CA ARG A 579 -44.02 3.54 5.02
C ARG A 579 -43.72 2.57 6.16
N THR A 580 -42.68 1.75 6.04
CA THR A 580 -42.34 0.76 7.06
C THR A 580 -41.76 1.46 8.30
N ASP A 581 -42.35 1.21 9.47
CA ASP A 581 -41.82 1.72 10.73
C ASP A 581 -40.57 0.93 11.15
N VAL A 582 -39.40 1.58 11.08
CA VAL A 582 -38.11 0.95 11.35
C VAL A 582 -37.68 1.00 12.82
N ARG A 583 -38.39 1.74 13.68
CA ARG A 583 -38.02 1.93 15.09
C ARG A 583 -37.83 0.62 15.87
N PRO A 584 -38.60 -0.46 15.64
CA PRO A 584 -38.37 -1.73 16.33
C PRO A 584 -37.00 -2.37 16.04
N PHE A 585 -36.38 -2.09 14.89
CA PHE A 585 -35.01 -2.50 14.59
C PHE A 585 -33.98 -1.46 15.06
N GLY A 586 -34.26 -0.19 14.78
CA GLY A 586 -33.37 0.94 15.02
C GLY A 586 -33.42 1.94 13.87
N ILE A 587 -33.18 3.21 14.19
CA ILE A 587 -33.25 4.33 13.24
C ILE A 587 -32.20 4.25 12.12
N HIS A 588 -31.16 3.42 12.26
CA HIS A 588 -30.10 3.26 11.26
C HIS A 588 -30.62 2.66 9.95
N LEU A 589 -31.75 1.95 9.99
CA LEU A 589 -32.43 1.44 8.81
C LEU A 589 -33.21 2.53 8.05
N SER A 590 -33.40 3.72 8.64
CA SER A 590 -34.12 4.82 8.02
C SER A 590 -33.51 5.25 6.68
N THR A 591 -32.19 5.09 6.50
CA THR A 591 -31.47 5.32 5.24
C THR A 591 -32.22 4.81 4.01
N LYS A 592 -32.71 3.56 4.07
CA LYS A 592 -33.44 2.94 2.96
C LYS A 592 -34.87 3.47 2.81
N THR A 593 -35.56 3.71 3.92
CA THR A 593 -36.95 4.21 3.88
C THR A 593 -37.03 5.65 3.36
N THR A 594 -36.07 6.50 3.74
CA THR A 594 -35.97 7.88 3.25
C THR A 594 -35.52 7.91 1.78
N GLU A 595 -34.55 7.06 1.38
CA GLU A 595 -34.17 6.94 -0.04
C GLU A 595 -35.33 6.41 -0.89
N ALA A 596 -36.13 5.46 -0.37
CA ALA A 596 -37.31 4.94 -1.04
C ALA A 596 -38.36 6.03 -1.29
N ALA A 597 -38.63 6.90 -0.31
CA ALA A 597 -39.54 8.03 -0.48
C ALA A 597 -39.04 9.01 -1.55
N TYR A 598 -37.75 9.31 -1.55
CA TYR A 598 -37.10 10.15 -2.56
C TYR A 598 -37.26 9.57 -3.97
N ARG A 599 -36.90 8.29 -4.16
CA ARG A 599 -37.01 7.58 -5.45
C ARG A 599 -38.45 7.46 -5.93
N ALA A 600 -39.39 7.19 -5.03
CA ALA A 600 -40.82 7.18 -5.36
C ALA A 600 -41.26 8.53 -5.96
N GLY A 601 -40.86 9.65 -5.37
CA GLY A 601 -41.22 10.96 -5.90
C GLY A 601 -40.60 11.25 -7.27
N LEU A 602 -39.34 10.82 -7.49
CA LEU A 602 -38.70 10.92 -8.81
C LEU A 602 -39.45 10.13 -9.90
N ILE A 603 -39.80 8.88 -9.60
CA ILE A 603 -40.54 8.02 -10.55
C ILE A 603 -41.92 8.61 -10.83
N ALA A 604 -42.66 9.01 -9.80
CA ALA A 604 -43.97 9.63 -9.95
C ALA A 604 -43.92 10.90 -10.81
N PHE A 605 -42.91 11.74 -10.60
CA PHE A 605 -42.71 12.92 -11.41
C PHE A 605 -42.39 12.58 -12.87
N ALA A 606 -41.50 11.61 -13.11
CA ALA A 606 -41.14 11.16 -14.45
C ALA A 606 -42.34 10.56 -15.22
N LEU A 607 -43.29 9.95 -14.51
CA LEU A 607 -44.56 9.46 -15.06
C LEU A 607 -45.58 10.60 -15.31
N GLY A 608 -45.25 11.85 -14.99
CA GLY A 608 -46.13 13.01 -15.16
C GLY A 608 -47.12 13.23 -14.01
N ASP A 609 -47.08 12.42 -12.96
CA ASP A 609 -47.97 12.54 -11.80
C ASP A 609 -47.34 13.43 -10.72
N ARG A 610 -47.53 14.75 -10.89
CA ARG A 610 -47.04 15.76 -9.95
C ARG A 610 -47.64 15.60 -8.54
N GLN A 611 -48.89 15.15 -8.42
CA GLN A 611 -49.55 15.00 -7.14
C GLN A 611 -48.99 13.80 -6.36
N ALA A 612 -48.75 12.69 -7.05
CA ALA A 612 -48.07 11.53 -6.45
C ALA A 612 -46.62 11.87 -6.08
N ALA A 613 -45.90 12.63 -6.91
CA ALA A 613 -44.55 13.11 -6.58
C ALA A 613 -44.52 13.97 -5.31
N GLN A 614 -45.42 14.95 -5.22
CA GLN A 614 -45.60 15.77 -4.03
C GLN A 614 -45.92 14.92 -2.80
N SER A 615 -46.81 13.93 -2.93
CA SER A 615 -47.19 13.05 -1.83
C SER A 615 -46.03 12.17 -1.34
N ALA A 616 -45.24 11.62 -2.26
CA ALA A 616 -44.08 10.79 -1.94
C ALA A 616 -42.97 11.58 -1.25
N TRP A 617 -42.66 12.79 -1.73
CA TRP A 617 -41.66 13.65 -1.07
C TRP A 617 -42.17 14.22 0.26
N THR A 618 -43.46 14.50 0.39
CA THR A 618 -44.05 14.86 1.69
C THR A 618 -43.92 13.72 2.70
N LEU A 619 -44.14 12.46 2.27
CA LEU A 619 -43.86 11.28 3.09
C LEU A 619 -42.38 11.26 3.52
N GLY A 620 -41.45 11.47 2.59
CA GLY A 620 -40.02 11.54 2.88
C GLY A 620 -39.65 12.63 3.90
N VAL A 621 -40.21 13.83 3.77
CA VAL A 621 -40.03 14.91 4.76
C VAL A 621 -40.60 14.53 6.12
N ASN A 622 -41.78 13.92 6.16
CA ASN A 622 -42.43 13.53 7.40
C ASN A 622 -41.67 12.42 8.14
N LEU A 623 -40.96 11.53 7.43
CA LEU A 623 -40.04 10.56 8.06
C LEU A 623 -38.92 11.26 8.86
N GLY A 624 -38.57 12.50 8.51
CA GLY A 624 -37.65 13.33 9.30
C GLY A 624 -38.15 13.61 10.71
N THR A 625 -39.46 13.62 10.95
CA THR A 625 -40.03 13.75 12.31
C THR A 625 -39.63 12.56 13.18
N SER A 626 -39.73 11.34 12.64
CA SER A 626 -39.28 10.13 13.34
C SER A 626 -37.79 10.14 13.66
N LEU A 627 -36.98 10.80 12.82
CA LEU A 627 -35.55 11.00 13.10
C LEU A 627 -35.35 12.01 14.23
N LEU A 628 -36.06 13.14 14.22
CA LEU A 628 -36.00 14.15 15.29
C LEU A 628 -36.43 13.60 16.65
N ASP A 629 -37.39 12.67 16.67
CA ASP A 629 -37.87 12.02 17.89
C ASP A 629 -36.88 11.00 18.47
N ALA A 630 -35.84 10.61 17.72
CA ALA A 630 -34.84 9.64 18.16
C ALA A 630 -33.94 10.23 19.25
N LYS A 631 -33.68 9.47 20.32
CA LYS A 631 -32.74 9.91 21.35
C LYS A 631 -31.31 9.74 20.83
N LEU A 632 -30.39 10.56 21.32
CA LEU A 632 -28.97 10.45 20.96
C LEU A 632 -28.40 9.04 21.26
N ALA A 633 -28.87 8.39 22.33
CA ALA A 633 -28.50 7.02 22.64
C ALA A 633 -28.98 6.01 21.59
N ASP A 634 -30.12 6.26 20.94
CA ASP A 634 -30.62 5.41 19.85
C ASP A 634 -29.75 5.57 18.60
N VAL A 635 -29.18 6.76 18.35
CA VAL A 635 -28.26 7.03 17.23
C VAL A 635 -26.89 6.40 17.49
N LEU A 636 -26.31 6.66 18.66
CA LEU A 636 -24.95 6.23 19.01
C LEU A 636 -24.85 4.76 19.38
N ILE A 637 -25.97 4.15 19.79
CA ILE A 637 -26.11 2.81 20.39
C ILE A 637 -25.41 2.71 21.76
N ASN A 638 -24.13 3.10 21.82
CA ASN A 638 -23.35 3.23 23.05
C ASN A 638 -22.70 4.62 23.10
N PRO A 639 -23.21 5.58 23.90
CA PRO A 639 -22.65 6.92 23.97
C PRO A 639 -21.20 7.00 24.44
N GLU A 640 -20.73 6.05 25.26
CA GLU A 640 -19.35 6.04 25.77
C GLU A 640 -18.36 5.46 24.76
N ARG A 641 -18.82 4.55 23.91
CA ARG A 641 -18.04 3.94 22.83
C ARG A 641 -18.90 3.82 21.57
N PRO A 642 -19.19 4.94 20.88
CA PRO A 642 -20.13 4.98 19.76
C PRO A 642 -19.84 3.93 18.70
N ASN A 643 -20.90 3.37 18.13
CA ASN A 643 -20.75 2.33 17.14
C ASN A 643 -20.08 2.84 15.85
N ARG A 644 -19.09 2.08 15.37
CA ARG A 644 -18.37 2.33 14.13
C ARG A 644 -18.88 1.46 12.98
N PHE A 645 -20.17 1.57 12.62
CA PHE A 645 -20.60 1.00 11.35
C PHE A 645 -19.82 1.67 10.21
N ASN A 646 -19.19 0.89 9.33
CA ASN A 646 -18.41 1.32 8.17
C ASN A 646 -17.48 2.51 8.45
N HIS A 647 -16.51 2.32 9.34
CA HIS A 647 -15.50 3.31 9.78
C HIS A 647 -15.93 4.40 10.77
N GLY A 648 -17.14 4.39 11.35
CA GLY A 648 -17.38 5.36 12.43
C GLY A 648 -18.76 5.58 13.01
N ASP A 649 -19.86 5.17 12.37
CA ASP A 649 -20.92 6.17 12.38
C ASP A 649 -22.37 5.64 12.39
N GLY A 650 -22.87 5.20 13.55
CA GLY A 650 -24.34 5.25 13.77
C GLY A 650 -24.95 6.63 13.45
N VAL A 651 -24.14 7.69 13.59
CA VAL A 651 -24.42 9.08 13.22
C VAL A 651 -24.47 9.31 11.70
N ARG A 652 -23.70 8.57 10.89
CA ARG A 652 -23.65 8.74 9.43
C ARG A 652 -24.86 8.10 8.80
N GLU A 653 -25.31 6.93 9.25
CA GLU A 653 -26.60 6.42 8.77
C GLU A 653 -27.72 7.42 9.08
N TYR A 654 -27.69 8.02 10.27
CA TYR A 654 -28.60 9.10 10.63
C TYR A 654 -28.46 10.33 9.72
N ALA A 655 -27.24 10.77 9.41
CA ALA A 655 -26.96 11.88 8.51
C ALA A 655 -27.37 11.61 7.05
N VAL A 656 -27.13 10.39 6.55
CA VAL A 656 -27.55 9.94 5.22
C VAL A 656 -29.07 9.88 5.12
N ALA A 657 -29.77 9.47 6.19
CA ALA A 657 -31.23 9.55 6.23
C ALA A 657 -31.70 11.02 6.12
N TRP A 658 -31.04 11.95 6.83
CA TRP A 658 -31.31 13.39 6.72
C TRP A 658 -30.99 13.99 5.35
N ASP A 659 -29.92 13.55 4.69
CA ASP A 659 -29.61 13.95 3.30
C ASP A 659 -30.76 13.56 2.35
N ASN A 660 -31.30 12.36 2.49
CA ASN A 660 -32.48 11.93 1.72
C ASN A 660 -33.74 12.74 2.06
N VAL A 661 -33.93 13.14 3.32
CA VAL A 661 -35.01 14.04 3.74
C VAL A 661 -34.86 15.41 3.07
N ALA A 662 -33.64 15.95 3.02
CA ALA A 662 -33.34 17.21 2.34
C ALA A 662 -33.64 17.13 0.83
N ARG A 663 -33.31 16.00 0.17
CA ARG A 663 -33.68 15.72 -1.23
C ARG A 663 -35.18 15.74 -1.47
N CYS A 664 -35.97 15.16 -0.56
CA CYS A 664 -37.42 15.24 -0.65
C CYS A 664 -37.93 16.68 -0.50
N ALA A 665 -37.40 17.44 0.46
CA ALA A 665 -37.79 18.84 0.69
C ALA A 665 -37.48 19.73 -0.53
N ASN A 666 -36.32 19.53 -1.15
CA ASN A 666 -35.95 20.23 -2.37
C ASN A 666 -36.84 19.85 -3.55
N GLY A 667 -37.21 18.58 -3.69
CA GLY A 667 -38.21 18.16 -4.68
C GLY A 667 -39.55 18.89 -4.53
N LEU A 668 -40.03 19.05 -3.29
CA LEU A 668 -41.25 19.83 -3.01
C LEU A 668 -41.10 21.31 -3.41
N ASN A 669 -39.96 21.93 -3.08
CA ASN A 669 -39.65 23.30 -3.44
C ASN A 669 -39.63 23.50 -4.96
N LEU A 670 -38.97 22.61 -5.69
CA LEU A 670 -38.88 22.66 -7.15
C LEU A 670 -40.25 22.48 -7.81
N LEU A 671 -41.08 21.55 -7.34
CA LEU A 671 -42.47 21.40 -7.82
C LEU A 671 -43.28 22.69 -7.61
N GLY A 672 -43.15 23.33 -6.45
CA GLY A 672 -43.84 24.58 -6.13
C GLY A 672 -43.36 25.77 -6.95
N SER A 673 -42.10 25.77 -7.39
CA SER A 673 -41.49 26.87 -8.14
C SER A 673 -41.93 26.98 -9.61
N GLY A 674 -42.52 25.91 -10.17
CA GLY A 674 -42.93 25.85 -11.58
C GLY A 674 -41.78 25.86 -12.59
N LYS A 675 -40.52 25.88 -12.14
CA LYS A 675 -39.32 25.78 -12.99
C LYS A 675 -39.15 24.37 -13.55
N GLU A 676 -38.45 24.24 -14.68
CA GLU A 676 -38.04 22.93 -15.18
C GLU A 676 -37.16 22.21 -14.15
N MET A 677 -37.53 20.98 -13.80
CA MET A 677 -36.72 20.15 -12.92
C MET A 677 -35.63 19.46 -13.72
N ASN A 678 -34.38 19.92 -13.53
CA ASN A 678 -33.20 19.15 -13.92
C ASN A 678 -32.83 18.21 -12.76
N PHE A 679 -32.51 16.96 -13.07
CA PHE A 679 -32.06 15.94 -12.11
C PHE A 679 -30.91 16.43 -11.19
N SER A 680 -29.96 17.20 -11.74
CA SER A 680 -28.89 17.84 -10.96
C SER A 680 -29.45 18.77 -9.88
N ALA A 681 -30.49 19.54 -10.19
CA ALA A 681 -31.11 20.45 -9.23
C ALA A 681 -31.82 19.72 -8.08
N LEU A 682 -32.30 18.47 -8.30
CA LEU A 682 -32.95 17.64 -7.28
C LEU A 682 -31.95 17.05 -6.27
N ASP A 683 -30.78 16.62 -6.74
CA ASP A 683 -29.74 16.02 -5.88
C ASP A 683 -28.91 17.07 -5.10
N ASN A 684 -28.88 18.34 -5.56
CA ASN A 684 -28.10 19.44 -4.96
C ASN A 684 -28.76 20.05 -3.71
N CYS A 685 -29.00 19.27 -2.66
CA CYS A 685 -29.66 19.75 -1.43
C CYS A 685 -28.70 20.23 -0.34
N PHE A 686 -27.46 19.77 -0.39
CA PHE A 686 -26.33 20.26 0.39
C PHE A 686 -25.17 20.48 -0.58
N GLN A 687 -24.45 21.58 -0.39
CA GLN A 687 -23.31 21.99 -1.21
C GLN A 687 -22.41 20.80 -1.59
N THR A 688 -22.33 20.54 -2.90
CA THR A 688 -21.15 20.54 -3.78
C THR A 688 -19.77 20.09 -3.29
N GLU A 689 -19.49 19.84 -2.02
CA GLU A 689 -18.17 19.38 -1.55
C GLU A 689 -18.10 17.86 -1.39
N TYR A 690 -19.13 17.19 -0.85
CA TYR A 690 -19.02 15.74 -0.62
C TYR A 690 -19.28 14.88 -1.87
N GLN A 691 -20.22 15.29 -2.72
CA GLN A 691 -20.41 14.68 -4.04
C GLN A 691 -19.36 15.17 -5.04
N GLY A 692 -18.84 16.38 -4.89
CA GLY A 692 -17.64 16.86 -5.57
C GLY A 692 -16.49 15.92 -5.24
N ILE A 693 -16.11 15.79 -3.96
CA ILE A 693 -15.04 14.89 -3.51
C ILE A 693 -15.30 13.42 -3.85
N SER A 694 -16.52 12.89 -3.76
CA SER A 694 -16.79 11.48 -4.09
C SER A 694 -16.87 11.22 -5.59
N LYS A 695 -17.41 12.14 -6.40
CA LYS A 695 -17.31 12.05 -7.87
C LYS A 695 -15.89 12.30 -8.28
N ASP A 696 -15.20 13.29 -7.75
CA ASP A 696 -13.80 13.58 -7.99
C ASP A 696 -12.95 12.41 -7.53
N LEU A 697 -13.26 11.68 -6.45
CA LEU A 697 -12.53 10.45 -6.08
C LEU A 697 -12.84 9.30 -7.04
N LEU A 698 -14.09 9.13 -7.48
CA LEU A 698 -14.45 8.10 -8.45
C LEU A 698 -13.88 8.43 -9.84
N HIS A 699 -13.90 9.70 -10.23
CA HIS A 699 -13.37 10.23 -11.46
C HIS A 699 -11.86 10.25 -11.41
N THR A 700 -11.24 10.60 -10.28
CA THR A 700 -9.80 10.47 -10.02
C THR A 700 -9.41 9.02 -9.98
N ARG A 701 -10.22 8.10 -9.45
CA ARG A 701 -9.91 6.66 -9.46
C ARG A 701 -10.06 6.04 -10.85
N SER A 702 -11.08 6.43 -11.61
CA SER A 702 -11.24 6.06 -13.02
C SER A 702 -10.17 6.70 -13.89
N PHE A 703 -9.86 7.98 -13.67
CA PHE A 703 -8.77 8.70 -14.32
C PHE A 703 -7.42 8.11 -13.93
N LEU A 704 -7.18 7.75 -12.67
CA LEU A 704 -5.97 7.04 -12.24
C LEU A 704 -5.91 5.65 -12.88
N ALA A 705 -7.03 4.95 -13.08
CA ALA A 705 -7.04 3.68 -13.80
C ALA A 705 -6.75 3.87 -15.31
N GLU A 706 -7.29 4.91 -15.93
CA GLU A 706 -7.08 5.27 -17.34
C GLU A 706 -5.66 5.81 -17.57
N SER A 707 -5.21 6.75 -16.75
CA SER A 707 -3.84 7.26 -16.68
C SER A 707 -2.86 6.16 -16.29
N ASN A 708 -3.22 5.19 -15.45
CA ASN A 708 -2.37 4.01 -15.23
C ASN A 708 -2.26 3.17 -16.51
N LYS A 709 -3.34 3.00 -17.29
CA LYS A 709 -3.24 2.34 -18.60
C LYS A 709 -2.39 3.13 -19.59
N GLU A 710 -2.55 4.45 -19.66
CA GLU A 710 -1.74 5.33 -20.51
C GLU A 710 -0.28 5.41 -20.05
N LEU A 711 -0.02 5.42 -18.75
CA LEU A 711 1.32 5.36 -18.16
C LEU A 711 1.94 4.00 -18.44
N LEU A 712 1.20 2.90 -18.31
CA LEU A 712 1.68 1.57 -18.68
C LEU A 712 2.04 1.52 -20.17
N PHE A 713 1.21 2.10 -21.04
CA PHE A 713 1.49 2.20 -22.47
C PHE A 713 2.72 3.07 -22.75
N THR A 714 2.77 4.28 -22.20
CA THR A 714 3.88 5.24 -22.37
C THR A 714 5.18 4.69 -21.81
N ARG A 715 5.13 4.02 -20.65
CA ARG A 715 6.26 3.31 -20.04
C ARG A 715 6.76 2.21 -20.95
N ASN A 716 5.87 1.39 -21.53
CA ASN A 716 6.28 0.36 -22.48
C ASN A 716 6.96 0.97 -23.72
N THR A 717 6.44 2.09 -24.25
CA THR A 717 7.07 2.81 -25.36
C THR A 717 8.41 3.45 -24.99
N LEU A 718 8.53 4.03 -23.78
CA LEU A 718 9.80 4.58 -23.29
C LEU A 718 10.83 3.49 -23.05
N ARG A 719 10.40 2.31 -22.58
CA ARG A 719 11.26 1.13 -22.44
C ARG A 719 11.84 0.71 -23.79
N GLU A 720 10.99 0.54 -24.81
CA GLU A 720 11.44 0.22 -26.18
C GLU A 720 12.43 1.27 -26.72
N ARG A 721 12.19 2.55 -26.46
CA ARG A 721 13.11 3.63 -26.86
C ARG A 721 14.42 3.62 -26.09
N THR A 722 14.39 3.29 -24.81
CA THR A 722 15.59 3.19 -23.97
C THR A 722 16.45 2.02 -24.40
N GLU A 723 15.86 0.85 -24.65
CA GLU A 723 16.53 -0.31 -25.23
C GLU A 723 17.19 0.04 -26.58
N THR A 724 16.52 0.84 -27.41
CA THR A 724 17.09 1.34 -28.68
C THR A 724 18.26 2.30 -28.45
N LEU A 725 18.16 3.20 -27.48
CA LEU A 725 19.23 4.16 -27.16
C LEU A 725 20.46 3.48 -26.55
N GLU A 726 20.27 2.48 -25.70
CA GLU A 726 21.35 1.66 -25.14
C GLU A 726 22.08 0.89 -26.24
N ALA A 727 21.35 0.29 -27.19
CA ALA A 727 21.95 -0.35 -28.35
C ALA A 727 22.78 0.64 -29.20
N VAL A 728 22.30 1.87 -29.40
CA VAL A 728 23.03 2.92 -30.12
C VAL A 728 24.24 3.42 -29.33
N ALA A 729 24.13 3.53 -28.00
CA ALA A 729 25.23 3.94 -27.14
C ALA A 729 26.38 2.91 -27.16
N GLU A 730 26.05 1.62 -27.15
CA GLU A 730 27.04 0.54 -27.26
C GLU A 730 27.72 0.54 -28.64
N GLU A 731 26.96 0.80 -29.72
CA GLU A 731 27.55 0.98 -31.06
C GLU A 731 28.49 2.20 -31.13
N LEU A 732 28.10 3.33 -30.55
CA LEU A 732 28.93 4.55 -30.49
C LEU A 732 30.21 4.32 -29.69
N LYS A 733 30.14 3.60 -28.58
CA LYS A 733 31.29 3.22 -27.77
C LYS A 733 32.25 2.35 -28.57
N SER A 734 31.76 1.32 -29.25
CA SER A 734 32.55 0.48 -30.15
C SER A 734 33.25 1.28 -31.24
N ARG A 735 32.56 2.22 -31.90
CA ARG A 735 33.17 3.10 -32.91
C ARG A 735 34.21 4.06 -32.32
N THR A 736 34.00 4.51 -31.10
CA THR A 736 34.95 5.39 -30.40
C THR A 736 36.24 4.63 -30.10
N ASP A 737 36.14 3.39 -29.63
CA ASP A 737 37.29 2.51 -29.39
C ASP A 737 38.07 2.22 -30.68
N GLU A 738 37.38 1.97 -31.80
CA GLU A 738 38.00 1.83 -33.13
C GLU A 738 38.76 3.10 -33.57
N LEU A 739 38.19 4.28 -33.33
CA LEU A 739 38.83 5.56 -33.65
C LEU A 739 40.07 5.81 -32.78
N VAL A 740 40.01 5.47 -31.50
CA VAL A 740 41.17 5.55 -30.59
C VAL A 740 42.30 4.65 -31.07
N ALA A 741 42.01 3.38 -31.40
CA ALA A 741 42.99 2.43 -31.93
C ALA A 741 43.59 2.91 -33.27
N THR A 742 42.76 3.48 -34.15
CA THR A 742 43.22 4.06 -35.43
C THR A 742 44.15 5.26 -35.20
N ARG A 743 43.82 6.13 -34.24
CA ARG A 743 44.65 7.28 -33.88
C ARG A 743 46.01 6.87 -33.32
N GLU A 744 46.07 5.85 -32.46
CA GLU A 744 47.32 5.30 -31.96
C GLU A 744 48.19 4.76 -33.09
N THR A 745 47.60 4.02 -34.02
CA THR A 745 48.30 3.50 -35.21
C THR A 745 48.88 4.63 -36.09
N LEU A 746 48.12 5.72 -36.29
CA LEU A 746 48.59 6.89 -37.05
C LEU A 746 49.72 7.62 -36.33
N ARG A 747 49.65 7.72 -35.00
CA ARG A 747 50.73 8.30 -34.18
C ARG A 747 52.02 7.51 -34.34
N GLU A 748 51.97 6.17 -34.21
CA GLU A 748 53.17 5.33 -34.41
C GLU A 748 53.76 5.47 -35.81
N ARG A 749 52.91 5.55 -36.85
CA ARG A 749 53.39 5.76 -38.24
C ARG A 749 54.06 7.12 -38.40
N THR A 750 53.54 8.15 -37.74
CA THR A 750 54.09 9.51 -37.75
C THR A 750 55.47 9.52 -37.08
N GLU A 751 55.60 8.91 -35.89
CA GLU A 751 56.88 8.78 -35.19
C GLU A 751 57.93 8.03 -36.04
N ARG A 752 57.54 6.96 -36.76
CA ARG A 752 58.43 6.25 -37.71
C ARG A 752 58.85 7.12 -38.90
N LEU A 753 57.94 7.93 -39.44
CA LEU A 753 58.24 8.84 -40.55
C LEU A 753 59.19 9.97 -40.12
N GLU A 754 59.03 10.49 -38.90
CA GLU A 754 59.94 11.49 -38.33
C GLU A 754 61.35 10.92 -38.16
N LEU A 755 61.48 9.70 -37.62
CA LEU A 755 62.76 8.99 -37.52
C LEU A 755 63.42 8.78 -38.89
N ALA A 756 62.65 8.33 -39.89
CA ALA A 756 63.14 8.16 -41.26
C ALA A 756 63.59 9.50 -41.89
N CYS A 757 62.89 10.60 -41.60
CA CYS A 757 63.29 11.94 -42.07
C CYS A 757 64.62 12.39 -41.44
N VAL A 758 64.83 12.12 -40.14
CA VAL A 758 66.10 12.42 -39.47
C VAL A 758 67.25 11.60 -40.08
N GLU A 759 67.04 10.32 -40.35
CA GLU A 759 68.04 9.45 -40.98
C GLU A 759 68.37 9.91 -42.41
N LEU A 760 67.36 10.24 -43.21
CA LEU A 760 67.54 10.78 -44.56
C LEU A 760 68.32 12.10 -44.57
N LYS A 761 68.07 12.97 -43.58
CA LYS A 761 68.80 14.23 -43.43
C LYS A 761 70.27 13.97 -43.10
N SER A 762 70.57 13.07 -42.17
CA SER A 762 71.94 12.66 -41.85
C SER A 762 72.68 12.11 -43.08
N ARG A 763 72.04 11.21 -43.85
CA ARG A 763 72.64 10.66 -45.08
C ARG A 763 72.87 11.73 -46.15
N THR A 764 72.00 12.74 -46.21
CA THR A 764 72.14 13.87 -47.13
C THR A 764 73.34 14.74 -46.74
N ASP A 765 73.51 15.00 -45.45
CA ASP A 765 74.66 15.75 -44.92
C ASP A 765 75.98 14.99 -45.18
N ASP A 766 76.01 13.67 -44.99
CA ASP A 766 77.17 12.82 -45.33
C ASP A 766 77.52 12.87 -46.82
N LEU A 767 76.51 12.87 -47.70
CA LEU A 767 76.70 12.99 -49.15
C LEU A 767 77.24 14.36 -49.56
N VAL A 768 76.83 15.43 -48.87
CA VAL A 768 77.38 16.78 -49.08
C VAL A 768 78.86 16.80 -48.71
N VAL A 769 79.23 16.26 -47.53
CA VAL A 769 80.63 16.16 -47.11
C VAL A 769 81.47 15.35 -48.11
N ALA A 770 80.99 14.19 -48.54
CA ALA A 770 81.67 13.35 -49.52
C ALA A 770 81.85 14.07 -50.87
N ARG A 771 80.87 14.89 -51.29
CA ARG A 771 80.96 15.71 -52.50
C ARG A 771 82.01 16.82 -52.37
N GLU A 772 82.08 17.48 -51.22
CA GLU A 772 83.12 18.48 -50.92
C GLU A 772 84.53 17.86 -50.97
N GLU A 773 84.73 16.69 -50.36
CA GLU A 773 86.01 15.96 -50.39
C GLU A 773 86.42 15.54 -51.81
N LEU A 774 85.46 15.04 -52.61
CA LEU A 774 85.68 14.72 -54.02
C LEU A 774 86.08 15.97 -54.81
N ARG A 775 85.44 17.11 -54.55
CA ARG A 775 85.79 18.39 -55.18
C ARG A 775 87.21 18.83 -54.82
N GLU A 776 87.60 18.72 -53.55
CA GLU A 776 88.98 19.00 -53.13
C GLU A 776 89.99 18.08 -53.80
N ARG A 777 89.72 16.77 -53.86
CA ARG A 777 90.59 15.81 -54.53
C ARG A 777 90.73 16.12 -56.03
N THR A 778 89.65 16.48 -56.70
CA THR A 778 89.66 16.89 -58.11
C THR A 778 90.51 18.15 -58.29
N LEU A 779 90.34 19.17 -57.45
CA LEU A 779 91.17 20.39 -57.49
C LEU A 779 92.66 20.11 -57.25
N ARG A 780 93.00 19.19 -56.32
CA ARG A 780 94.39 18.76 -56.10
C ARG A 780 94.96 18.02 -57.30
N LEU A 781 94.17 17.13 -57.93
CA LEU A 781 94.56 16.45 -59.17
C LEU A 781 94.79 17.45 -60.32
N GLU A 782 93.88 18.41 -60.50
CA GLU A 782 94.02 19.48 -61.50
C GLU A 782 95.26 20.35 -61.23
N ALA A 783 95.57 20.67 -59.97
CA ALA A 783 96.78 21.39 -59.59
C ALA A 783 98.06 20.57 -59.84
N CYS A 784 98.06 19.26 -59.58
CA CYS A 784 99.17 18.37 -59.93
C CYS A 784 99.40 18.28 -61.45
N ILE A 785 98.32 18.20 -62.23
CA ILE A 785 98.38 18.20 -63.71
C ILE A 785 98.91 19.54 -64.23
N ALA A 786 98.50 20.66 -63.63
CA ALA A 786 98.99 22.00 -63.97
C ALA A 786 100.47 22.20 -63.60
N ALA A 787 100.96 21.59 -62.51
CA ALA A 787 102.36 21.65 -62.09
C ALA A 787 103.29 20.80 -62.98
N GLN A 788 102.81 19.69 -63.55
CA GLN A 788 103.56 18.91 -64.55
C GLN A 788 103.72 19.63 -65.90
N ASN A 789 102.83 20.56 -66.24
CA ASN A 789 102.87 21.31 -67.50
C ASN A 789 103.66 22.64 -67.43
N LYS A 790 104.35 22.92 -66.32
CA LYS A 790 105.20 24.11 -66.14
C LYS A 790 106.53 23.80 -65.43
N GLN A 791 107.38 23.02 -66.08
CA GLN A 791 108.84 23.20 -66.01
C GLN A 791 109.41 23.06 -67.44
N PRO A 792 110.37 23.92 -67.81
CA PRO A 792 110.67 24.29 -69.21
C PRO A 792 111.23 23.18 -70.10
#